data_AF-A0A926ESH0-F1
#
_entry.id   AF-A0A926ESH0-F1
#
_cell.length_a   1.000
_cell.length_b   1.000
_cell.length_c   1.000
_cell.angle_alpha   90.00
_cell.angle_beta   90.00
_cell.angle_gamma   90.00
#
_symmetry.space_group_name_H-M   'P 1'
#
loop_
_entity.id
_entity.type
_entity.pdbx_description
1 polymer ?
#
loop_
_entity_poly.entity_id
_entity_poly.type
_entity_poly.pdbx_seq_one_letter_code
_entity_poly.pdbx_strand_id
1 'polypeptide(L)'
;MLKVEKRNGKVVDFEKGKIEIAVSKAMKETENGVDEALVKQIALEALDEFTDLGVVNIEQIQDFVEIQLMKTRPEVARKYIIYREERARLREQGWNMTDLQRDIYEKKYRYDAETFEDFLERVSGVNNPIKKAIKDKKFMPAGRILAGRGLDKLGKKITLSNCFVAGSKVITKRGLINIEDVKVGDYVITHDNTWQLVNNVMSRDYDGDLYKIKTEYMYDSIICTPNHRFFTSSGWVRADRLVGKLMDRKYYNNSHFIKTPTLRYEVEEYTIKLSDYIDPLENEFVEVDENNMVVLGTRFIGGNDAHGIKFGNPIYNTINMNKEMQYLFGRWIGDGSITRRRGKRNHSIFQIVFNSNNEREAFDRCRNIIIENLKYEPLVTENIEQNTLILRIENPFLAEFVAKYFGTNGSNKRIPKELIGSLDLVLGILDSDGCILKTGAIKLVMNNEKLLYDIRETLMLNGVIVRKPQKIKQSLSNETRIYTAYKLHISTPFSKEKLIGLMEKSYSDNRVNHILNNDLKGSTKYLSMDGEVYTRVEYTEIIENVKTKVYNLSVENSNSYTVNGLVVHNCYVMPKVEDNIESIFDTAKYLARTYSYGGGCGLTLSKLRPRGARVNNAASTTTGAVSFMDLYSLVTGLIGMRGRRGALMLNMDVNHPDIGDFIDVKNDLSKITYANISVNIDDKFMEAVKNDEEYELYFKVEATGEEISKKIRAKDLFRKLAKNNWDMAEPGILYTDKINSWHLMSEDKSFEFAGVNPCAEETLPAFGSCNLASINLSEFVKNPFTKYARFEFEKFSEMVRNGIMFLNEVLDENMKMHPIPEQRQMSYDLRQIGLGIMGLADMFIKLGIKYGSSESINIIHQIGRTMINEALRQSAMLAKKDGPFPRYNADAILNSPFLLSNADSDVLELIKEYGLRNSQLLTIPPTGSISTLIGCSNGVEPIFQVSYTRKSESLHHEDTYYKVFTPIVKEYMDLNAIYREEDLPEFIVTTTNLNYKDRIEVQSTWQQYIDASISSTVNVPNEFTIEEVEDLYIYAWEKGLKGITIYRDGCARSGILITNKDKTSRLDKIDELQREIDQLAAEQLKEDPDTCPMCGGKLNHSGGCAECQDCGYSPCSI
;
A
#
# COMPACT_ATOMS: atom_id res chain seq x y z
N MET A 1 -10.93 57.22 0.31
CA MET A 1 -10.75 56.25 -0.78
C MET A 1 -11.75 55.14 -0.59
N LEU A 2 -12.52 54.80 -1.62
CA LEU A 2 -13.47 53.70 -1.59
C LEU A 2 -12.74 52.36 -1.45
N LYS A 3 -13.28 51.47 -0.63
CA LYS A 3 -12.83 50.09 -0.46
C LYS A 3 -13.92 49.10 -0.86
N VAL A 4 -13.49 47.92 -1.27
CA VAL A 4 -14.36 46.83 -1.71
C VAL A 4 -14.21 45.64 -0.78
N GLU A 5 -15.30 45.26 -0.14
CA GLU A 5 -15.41 43.97 0.53
C GLU A 5 -15.60 42.87 -0.53
N LYS A 6 -14.69 41.89 -0.55
CA LYS A 6 -14.84 40.71 -1.39
C LYS A 6 -15.69 39.64 -0.70
N ARG A 7 -16.30 38.76 -1.52
CA ARG A 7 -17.03 37.54 -1.13
C ARG A 7 -16.38 36.65 -0.06
N ASN A 8 -15.08 36.81 0.21
CA ASN A 8 -14.33 36.10 1.27
C ASN A 8 -13.97 36.98 2.47
N GLY A 9 -14.73 38.05 2.74
CA GLY A 9 -14.51 39.02 3.84
C GLY A 9 -13.28 39.92 3.68
N LYS A 10 -12.43 39.71 2.66
CA LYS A 10 -11.24 40.53 2.47
C LYS A 10 -11.57 41.89 1.84
N VAL A 11 -11.47 42.94 2.64
CA VAL A 11 -11.48 44.33 2.18
C VAL A 11 -10.19 44.64 1.40
N VAL A 12 -10.33 45.31 0.25
CA VAL A 12 -9.25 45.87 -0.57
C VAL A 12 -9.62 47.28 -1.04
N ASP A 13 -8.70 48.04 -1.63
CA ASP A 13 -9.02 49.33 -2.25
C ASP A 13 -9.74 49.15 -3.61
N PHE A 14 -10.55 50.14 -4.01
CA PHE A 14 -11.31 50.11 -5.26
C PHE A 14 -10.43 50.42 -6.48
N GLU A 15 -10.53 49.61 -7.54
CA GLU A 15 -9.71 49.73 -8.75
C GLU A 15 -10.58 49.72 -10.02
N LYS A 16 -10.81 50.91 -10.64
CA LYS A 16 -11.62 51.08 -11.87
C LYS A 16 -11.26 50.07 -12.97
N GLY A 17 -9.96 49.88 -13.21
CA GLY A 17 -9.43 48.97 -14.23
C GLY A 17 -9.93 47.52 -14.12
N LYS A 18 -10.39 47.05 -12.94
CA LYS A 18 -10.99 45.71 -12.80
C LYS A 18 -12.40 45.63 -13.37
N ILE A 19 -13.16 46.72 -13.31
CA ILE A 19 -14.44 46.86 -14.02
C ILE A 19 -14.17 46.96 -15.52
N GLU A 20 -13.23 47.84 -15.91
CA GLU A 20 -12.87 48.05 -17.32
C GLU A 20 -12.47 46.74 -18.03
N ILE A 21 -11.61 45.93 -17.39
CA ILE A 21 -11.19 44.61 -17.90
C ILE A 21 -12.37 43.62 -17.98
N ALA A 22 -13.28 43.62 -17.01
CA ALA A 22 -14.42 42.71 -16.99
C ALA A 22 -15.45 43.05 -18.09
N VAL A 23 -15.80 44.33 -18.23
CA VAL A 23 -16.71 44.81 -19.29
C VAL A 23 -16.07 44.64 -20.67
N SER A 24 -14.78 44.99 -20.83
CA SER A 24 -14.05 44.78 -22.09
C SER A 24 -14.01 43.33 -22.54
N LYS A 25 -14.00 42.36 -21.61
CA LYS A 25 -14.09 40.93 -21.95
C LYS A 25 -15.47 40.57 -22.48
N ALA A 26 -16.54 40.94 -21.77
CA ALA A 26 -17.91 40.68 -22.22
C ALA A 26 -18.19 41.31 -23.60
N MET A 27 -17.67 42.53 -23.85
CA MET A 27 -17.78 43.21 -25.14
C MET A 27 -17.06 42.48 -26.28
N LYS A 28 -15.90 41.85 -26.03
CA LYS A 28 -15.16 41.08 -27.06
C LYS A 28 -15.88 39.81 -27.53
N GLU A 29 -16.90 39.36 -26.81
CA GLU A 29 -17.76 38.25 -27.22
C GLU A 29 -19.03 38.72 -27.96
N THR A 30 -19.07 39.98 -28.42
CA THR A 30 -20.20 40.56 -29.15
C THR A 30 -19.76 41.17 -30.48
N GLU A 31 -20.62 41.11 -31.50
CA GLU A 31 -20.30 41.49 -32.88
C GLU A 31 -19.83 42.96 -33.02
N ASN A 32 -20.40 43.87 -32.22
CA ASN A 32 -20.04 45.29 -32.23
C ASN A 32 -18.71 45.60 -31.51
N GLY A 33 -17.99 44.60 -30.99
CA GLY A 33 -16.68 44.76 -30.36
C GLY A 33 -16.67 45.58 -29.08
N VAL A 34 -15.52 46.19 -28.77
CA VAL A 34 -15.30 46.98 -27.54
C VAL A 34 -15.45 48.47 -27.80
N ASP A 35 -16.33 49.10 -27.02
CA ASP A 35 -16.41 50.55 -26.90
C ASP A 35 -15.60 51.00 -25.68
N GLU A 36 -14.38 51.51 -25.90
CA GLU A 36 -13.52 51.98 -24.81
C GLU A 36 -14.08 53.21 -24.07
N ALA A 37 -14.93 54.03 -24.69
CA ALA A 37 -15.53 55.18 -24.04
C ALA A 37 -16.61 54.72 -23.05
N LEU A 38 -17.52 53.84 -23.50
CA LEU A 38 -18.55 53.24 -22.65
C LEU A 38 -17.95 52.37 -21.52
N VAL A 39 -16.87 51.62 -21.79
CA VAL A 39 -16.14 50.86 -20.76
C VAL A 39 -15.62 51.78 -19.65
N LYS A 40 -14.99 52.90 -20.02
CA LYS A 40 -14.44 53.87 -19.05
C LYS A 40 -15.55 54.63 -18.34
N GLN A 41 -16.64 54.96 -19.03
CA GLN A 41 -17.84 55.58 -18.45
C GLN A 41 -18.44 54.69 -17.35
N ILE A 42 -18.73 53.42 -17.63
CA ILE A 42 -19.31 52.50 -16.63
C ILE A 42 -18.39 52.33 -15.41
N ALA A 43 -17.06 52.33 -15.61
CA ALA A 43 -16.09 52.27 -14.51
C ALA A 43 -15.88 53.60 -13.76
N LEU A 44 -16.27 54.74 -14.35
CA LEU A 44 -16.36 56.05 -13.71
C LEU A 44 -17.64 56.14 -12.87
N GLU A 45 -18.80 55.89 -13.47
CA GLU A 45 -20.11 55.87 -12.81
C GLU A 45 -20.11 54.92 -11.59
N ALA A 46 -19.47 53.75 -11.71
CA ALA A 46 -19.34 52.78 -10.62
C ALA A 46 -18.35 53.17 -9.51
N LEU A 47 -17.47 54.17 -9.71
CA LEU A 47 -16.79 54.80 -8.58
C LEU A 47 -17.71 55.83 -7.92
N ASP A 48 -18.31 56.68 -8.74
CA ASP A 48 -18.98 57.88 -8.26
C ASP A 48 -20.25 57.53 -7.46
N GLU A 49 -21.03 56.53 -7.89
CA GLU A 49 -22.17 55.94 -7.15
C GLU A 49 -21.80 55.46 -5.74
N PHE A 50 -20.61 54.85 -5.57
CA PHE A 50 -20.24 54.13 -4.34
C PHE A 50 -19.23 54.88 -3.46
N THR A 51 -18.69 56.02 -3.90
CA THR A 51 -17.58 56.72 -3.21
C THR A 51 -17.92 57.09 -1.77
N ASP A 52 -19.16 57.54 -1.52
CA ASP A 52 -19.60 57.99 -0.20
C ASP A 52 -19.86 56.86 0.80
N LEU A 53 -19.96 55.60 0.35
CA LEU A 53 -20.17 54.44 1.22
C LEU A 53 -18.91 54.06 2.02
N GLY A 54 -17.72 54.44 1.55
CA GLY A 54 -16.43 54.09 2.16
C GLY A 54 -16.02 52.62 2.00
N VAL A 55 -16.93 51.68 2.25
CA VAL A 55 -16.81 50.25 1.94
C VAL A 55 -18.08 49.80 1.20
N VAL A 56 -17.92 49.18 0.04
CA VAL A 56 -19.02 48.60 -0.76
C VAL A 56 -18.77 47.10 -0.98
N ASN A 57 -19.81 46.27 -1.02
CA ASN A 57 -19.66 44.85 -1.32
C ASN A 57 -19.47 44.61 -2.82
N ILE A 58 -18.62 43.66 -3.20
CA ILE A 58 -18.34 43.33 -4.60
C ILE A 58 -19.57 42.90 -5.41
N GLU A 59 -20.62 42.34 -4.79
CA GLU A 59 -21.87 42.05 -5.51
C GLU A 59 -22.55 43.34 -5.99
N GLN A 60 -22.67 44.36 -5.14
CA GLN A 60 -23.32 45.64 -5.48
C GLN A 60 -22.63 46.33 -6.66
N ILE A 61 -21.30 46.25 -6.76
CA ILE A 61 -20.55 46.72 -7.93
C ILE A 61 -20.92 45.93 -9.18
N GLN A 62 -21.05 44.60 -9.06
CA GLN A 62 -21.38 43.76 -10.21
C GLN A 62 -22.83 43.94 -10.67
N ASP A 63 -23.77 44.11 -9.74
CA ASP A 63 -25.18 44.45 -10.01
C ASP A 63 -25.30 45.81 -10.73
N PHE A 64 -24.56 46.82 -10.27
CA PHE A 64 -24.52 48.13 -10.93
C PHE A 64 -24.01 48.05 -12.37
N VAL A 65 -22.86 47.39 -12.58
CA VAL A 65 -22.26 47.21 -13.91
C VAL A 65 -23.20 46.43 -14.84
N GLU A 66 -23.88 45.41 -14.31
CA GLU A 66 -24.89 44.64 -15.03
C GLU A 66 -26.07 45.52 -15.46
N ILE A 67 -26.62 46.34 -14.54
CA ILE A 67 -27.71 47.28 -14.82
C ILE A 67 -27.31 48.34 -15.85
N GLN A 68 -26.11 48.93 -15.78
CA GLN A 68 -25.67 49.91 -16.78
C GLN A 68 -25.46 49.26 -18.16
N LEU A 69 -24.95 48.03 -18.22
CA LEU A 69 -24.89 47.27 -19.47
C LEU A 69 -26.29 46.94 -20.02
N MET A 70 -27.26 46.57 -19.16
CA MET A 70 -28.64 46.32 -19.61
C MET A 70 -29.32 47.56 -20.20
N LYS A 71 -28.95 48.78 -19.77
CA LYS A 71 -29.44 50.03 -20.36
C LYS A 71 -28.76 50.41 -21.67
N THR A 72 -27.47 50.07 -21.84
CA THR A 72 -26.62 50.62 -22.91
C THR A 72 -26.32 49.62 -24.02
N ARG A 73 -25.99 48.37 -23.68
CA ARG A 73 -25.68 47.27 -24.61
C ARG A 73 -26.20 45.93 -24.05
N PRO A 74 -27.50 45.63 -24.19
CA PRO A 74 -28.13 44.43 -23.63
C PRO A 74 -27.49 43.10 -24.06
N GLU A 75 -26.90 43.06 -25.24
CA GLU A 75 -26.16 41.91 -25.77
C GLU A 75 -24.84 41.67 -25.01
N VAL A 76 -24.17 42.75 -24.59
CA VAL A 76 -23.00 42.71 -23.71
C VAL A 76 -23.43 42.34 -22.29
N ALA A 77 -24.56 42.87 -21.82
CA ALA A 77 -25.12 42.52 -20.50
C ALA A 77 -25.35 41.01 -20.39
N ARG A 78 -25.97 40.39 -21.41
CA ARG A 78 -26.18 38.93 -21.46
C ARG A 78 -24.86 38.14 -21.40
N LYS A 79 -23.81 38.60 -22.09
CA LYS A 79 -22.47 38.00 -22.02
C LYS A 79 -21.82 38.19 -20.64
N TYR A 80 -21.97 39.37 -20.04
CA TYR A 80 -21.46 39.68 -18.70
C TYR A 80 -22.17 38.86 -17.60
N ILE A 81 -23.48 38.65 -17.72
CA ILE A 81 -24.29 37.77 -16.85
C ILE A 81 -23.81 36.32 -16.97
N ILE A 82 -23.74 35.77 -18.19
CA ILE A 82 -23.26 34.39 -18.39
C ILE A 82 -21.82 34.22 -17.86
N TYR A 83 -20.96 35.23 -18.02
CA TYR A 83 -19.63 35.24 -17.40
C TYR A 83 -19.68 35.32 -15.86
N ARG A 84 -20.60 36.09 -15.27
CA ARG A 84 -20.81 36.19 -13.81
C ARG A 84 -21.31 34.85 -13.23
N GLU A 85 -22.28 34.23 -13.89
CA GLU A 85 -22.87 32.93 -13.56
C GLU A 85 -21.87 31.79 -13.74
N GLU A 86 -21.16 31.70 -14.87
CA GLU A 86 -20.16 30.64 -15.08
C GLU A 86 -19.00 30.78 -14.10
N ARG A 87 -18.58 32.01 -13.78
CA ARG A 87 -17.62 32.25 -12.70
C ARG A 87 -18.21 31.97 -11.31
N ALA A 88 -19.53 31.94 -11.11
CA ALA A 88 -20.17 31.46 -9.88
C ALA A 88 -20.19 29.93 -9.82
N ARG A 89 -20.64 29.26 -10.89
CA ARG A 89 -20.63 27.81 -11.04
C ARG A 89 -19.23 27.22 -10.86
N LEU A 90 -18.20 27.83 -11.45
CA LEU A 90 -16.79 27.45 -11.27
C LEU A 90 -16.20 27.84 -9.90
N ARG A 91 -16.89 28.66 -9.09
CA ARG A 91 -16.55 28.89 -7.67
C ARG A 91 -17.14 27.80 -6.78
N GLU A 92 -18.33 27.29 -7.08
CA GLU A 92 -19.00 26.23 -6.31
C GLU A 92 -18.55 24.80 -6.70
N GLN A 93 -18.42 24.51 -8.00
CA GLN A 93 -18.20 23.16 -8.54
C GLN A 93 -16.73 22.83 -8.85
N GLY A 94 -15.84 23.83 -8.85
CA GLY A 94 -14.43 23.65 -9.20
C GLY A 94 -14.17 23.64 -10.71
N TRP A 95 -13.36 22.69 -11.21
CA TRP A 95 -13.18 22.51 -12.65
C TRP A 95 -14.40 21.85 -13.30
N ASN A 96 -14.69 22.20 -14.55
CA ASN A 96 -15.46 21.32 -15.42
C ASN A 96 -14.64 20.03 -15.68
N MET A 97 -15.25 18.86 -15.44
CA MET A 97 -14.59 17.55 -15.42
C MET A 97 -15.45 16.48 -16.09
N THR A 98 -14.84 15.73 -17.01
CA THR A 98 -15.36 14.45 -17.53
C THR A 98 -15.49 13.40 -16.41
N ASP A 99 -16.22 12.31 -16.64
CA ASP A 99 -16.38 11.22 -15.67
C ASP A 99 -15.03 10.67 -15.19
N LEU A 100 -14.07 10.49 -16.12
CA LEU A 100 -12.73 9.99 -15.80
C LEU A 100 -11.93 10.99 -14.94
N GLN A 101 -12.03 12.29 -15.24
CA GLN A 101 -11.39 13.34 -14.44
C GLN A 101 -12.00 13.44 -13.05
N ARG A 102 -13.33 13.34 -12.97
CA ARG A 102 -14.09 13.31 -11.72
C ARG A 102 -13.73 12.09 -10.89
N ASP A 103 -13.63 10.91 -11.50
CA ASP A 103 -13.16 9.68 -10.85
C ASP A 103 -11.73 9.83 -10.33
N ILE A 104 -10.80 10.35 -11.14
CA ILE A 104 -9.41 10.59 -10.71
C ILE A 104 -9.37 11.63 -9.58
N TYR A 105 -10.18 12.68 -9.63
CA TYR A 105 -10.29 13.64 -8.53
C TYR A 105 -10.86 12.95 -7.27
N GLU A 106 -12.12 12.52 -7.31
CA GLU A 106 -12.89 12.07 -6.15
C GLU A 106 -12.40 10.75 -5.54
N LYS A 107 -11.89 9.81 -6.35
CA LYS A 107 -11.47 8.47 -5.88
C LYS A 107 -9.97 8.38 -5.58
N LYS A 108 -9.13 9.34 -6.05
CA LYS A 108 -7.65 9.29 -5.94
C LYS A 108 -7.03 10.47 -5.18
N TYR A 109 -7.61 11.67 -5.26
CA TYR A 109 -6.95 12.90 -4.78
C TYR A 109 -7.78 13.73 -3.79
N ARG A 110 -9.12 13.71 -3.89
CA ARG A 110 -10.01 14.31 -2.91
C ARG A 110 -9.98 13.49 -1.62
N TYR A 111 -9.74 14.15 -0.51
CA TYR A 111 -9.86 13.59 0.81
C TYR A 111 -11.29 13.83 1.33
N ASP A 112 -12.09 12.77 1.37
CA ASP A 112 -13.45 12.79 1.95
C ASP A 112 -14.45 13.64 1.15
N ALA A 113 -15.33 14.34 1.85
CA ALA A 113 -16.17 15.41 1.32
C ALA A 113 -15.52 16.80 1.48
N GLU A 114 -14.18 16.91 1.51
CA GLU A 114 -13.52 18.23 1.41
C GLU A 114 -14.00 18.96 0.15
N THR A 115 -14.26 20.27 0.24
CA THR A 115 -14.65 21.04 -0.93
C THR A 115 -13.48 21.17 -1.90
N PHE A 116 -13.75 21.58 -3.14
CA PHE A 116 -12.68 21.86 -4.10
C PHE A 116 -11.75 22.99 -3.63
N GLU A 117 -12.23 23.93 -2.79
CA GLU A 117 -11.40 25.00 -2.23
C GLU A 117 -10.52 24.50 -1.07
N ASP A 118 -11.04 23.60 -0.21
CA ASP A 118 -10.27 22.94 0.86
C ASP A 118 -9.14 22.07 0.28
N PHE A 119 -9.48 21.26 -0.74
CA PHE A 119 -8.52 20.48 -1.52
C PHE A 119 -7.37 21.36 -2.00
N LEU A 120 -7.68 22.51 -2.59
CA LEU A 120 -6.68 23.45 -3.10
C LEU A 120 -5.79 24.04 -1.99
N GLU A 121 -6.32 24.43 -0.83
CA GLU A 121 -5.49 24.92 0.29
C GLU A 121 -4.57 23.83 0.84
N ARG A 122 -5.11 22.62 0.96
CA ARG A 122 -4.38 21.46 1.45
C ARG A 122 -3.21 21.09 0.55
N VAL A 123 -3.43 20.95 -0.76
CA VAL A 123 -2.36 20.56 -1.69
C VAL A 123 -1.39 21.69 -2.03
N SER A 124 -1.81 22.96 -1.90
CA SER A 124 -0.89 24.10 -2.03
C SER A 124 -0.07 24.38 -0.77
N GLY A 125 -0.40 23.80 0.38
CA GLY A 125 0.21 24.15 1.66
C GLY A 125 -0.18 25.56 2.13
N VAL A 126 -1.35 26.07 1.72
CA VAL A 126 -1.81 27.47 1.89
C VAL A 126 -0.95 28.50 1.10
N ASN A 127 0.01 28.05 0.29
CA ASN A 127 0.73 28.92 -0.65
C ASN A 127 -0.26 29.46 -1.71
N ASN A 128 -0.57 30.75 -1.66
CA ASN A 128 -1.62 31.38 -2.48
C ASN A 128 -1.32 31.42 -3.98
N PRO A 129 -0.08 31.79 -4.43
CA PRO A 129 0.34 31.62 -5.82
C PRO A 129 0.12 30.20 -6.35
N ILE A 130 0.52 29.17 -5.59
CA ILE A 130 0.34 27.77 -5.99
C ILE A 130 -1.15 27.38 -5.98
N LYS A 131 -1.93 27.78 -4.96
CA LYS A 131 -3.39 27.53 -4.87
C LYS A 131 -4.09 28.01 -6.14
N LYS A 132 -3.75 29.23 -6.57
CA LYS A 132 -4.24 29.82 -7.81
C LYS A 132 -3.73 29.08 -9.05
N ALA A 133 -2.44 28.76 -9.13
CA ALA A 133 -1.87 28.06 -10.27
C ALA A 133 -2.47 26.66 -10.50
N ILE A 134 -2.80 25.93 -9.43
CA ILE A 134 -3.53 24.66 -9.51
C ILE A 134 -4.97 24.92 -10.00
N LYS A 135 -5.67 25.89 -9.40
CA LYS A 135 -7.05 26.25 -9.82
C LYS A 135 -7.13 26.66 -11.30
N ASP A 136 -6.16 27.44 -11.77
CA ASP A 136 -5.99 27.89 -13.15
C ASP A 136 -5.31 26.84 -14.07
N LYS A 137 -5.18 25.57 -13.63
CA LYS A 137 -4.59 24.42 -14.38
C LYS A 137 -3.15 24.60 -14.87
N LYS A 138 -2.42 25.62 -14.39
CA LYS A 138 -1.04 25.99 -14.77
C LYS A 138 0.04 25.16 -14.10
N PHE A 139 -0.24 24.59 -12.94
CA PHE A 139 0.71 23.83 -12.13
C PHE A 139 0.00 22.65 -11.47
N MET A 140 0.67 21.51 -11.35
CA MET A 140 0.14 20.37 -10.61
C MET A 140 1.24 19.65 -9.84
N PRO A 141 1.15 19.57 -8.50
CA PRO A 141 1.95 18.65 -7.71
C PRO A 141 1.76 17.21 -8.18
N ALA A 142 2.79 16.36 -8.10
CA ALA A 142 2.64 14.96 -8.47
C ALA A 142 1.68 14.22 -7.53
N GLY A 143 1.11 13.11 -8.01
CA GLY A 143 0.00 12.41 -7.35
C GLY A 143 0.25 11.92 -5.92
N ARG A 144 1.51 11.84 -5.43
CA ARG A 144 1.80 11.59 -4.00
C ARG A 144 1.50 12.83 -3.14
N ILE A 145 1.86 14.02 -3.63
CA ILE A 145 1.64 15.30 -2.94
C ILE A 145 0.14 15.61 -2.92
N LEU A 146 -0.56 15.45 -4.05
CA LEU A 146 -2.02 15.66 -4.12
C LEU A 146 -2.80 14.77 -3.12
N ALA A 147 -2.45 13.49 -3.03
CA ALA A 147 -3.09 12.54 -2.13
C ALA A 147 -2.59 12.61 -0.67
N GLY A 148 -1.60 13.45 -0.36
CA GLY A 148 -0.80 13.34 0.86
C GLY A 148 -0.54 14.65 1.64
N ARG A 149 -0.18 15.75 0.97
CA ARG A 149 0.22 17.02 1.62
C ARG A 149 -0.91 17.57 2.49
N GLY A 150 -0.56 18.18 3.62
CA GLY A 150 -1.46 18.89 4.53
C GLY A 150 -2.41 18.00 5.33
N LEU A 151 -2.57 16.73 4.96
CA LEU A 151 -3.35 15.77 5.72
C LEU A 151 -2.70 15.48 7.08
N ASP A 152 -1.37 15.50 7.17
CA ASP A 152 -0.62 15.40 8.43
C ASP A 152 -1.16 16.34 9.52
N LYS A 153 -1.52 17.57 9.14
CA LYS A 153 -2.06 18.63 10.00
C LYS A 153 -3.50 18.37 10.45
N LEU A 154 -4.28 17.57 9.70
CA LEU A 154 -5.62 17.11 10.08
C LEU A 154 -5.59 15.85 10.97
N GLY A 155 -4.44 15.56 11.58
CA GLY A 155 -4.19 14.28 12.23
C GLY A 155 -4.26 13.15 11.22
N LYS A 156 -3.27 13.01 10.34
CA LYS A 156 -3.21 11.90 9.36
C LYS A 156 -1.75 11.47 9.12
N LYS A 157 -1.30 10.32 9.64
CA LYS A 157 0.06 9.81 9.35
C LYS A 157 0.27 9.31 7.92
N ILE A 158 0.21 10.21 6.96
CA ILE A 158 1.05 10.15 5.77
C ILE A 158 2.40 10.64 6.29
N THR A 159 3.33 9.73 6.58
CA THR A 159 4.72 10.06 6.22
C THR A 159 4.81 9.87 4.70
N LEU A 160 4.58 8.63 4.26
CA LEU A 160 3.31 8.29 3.62
C LEU A 160 2.49 7.12 4.31
N SER A 161 2.82 6.73 5.57
CA SER A 161 2.24 5.66 6.46
C SER A 161 2.70 5.81 7.96
N ASN A 162 2.73 4.76 8.83
CA ASN A 162 1.99 4.77 10.13
C ASN A 162 2.72 4.34 11.45
N CYS A 163 2.06 4.46 12.64
CA CYS A 163 2.46 3.87 13.97
C CYS A 163 1.26 3.66 14.99
N PHE A 164 1.46 2.97 16.12
CA PHE A 164 0.53 2.72 17.26
C PHE A 164 1.03 3.32 18.59
N VAL A 165 0.29 3.30 19.72
CA VAL A 165 0.80 3.73 21.05
C VAL A 165 1.37 2.59 21.91
N ALA A 166 2.11 2.94 22.96
CA ALA A 166 2.49 2.04 24.05
C ALA A 166 1.29 1.25 24.64
N GLY A 167 1.52 0.03 25.10
CA GLY A 167 0.50 -0.88 25.66
C GLY A 167 -0.38 -1.57 24.61
N SER A 168 -0.20 -1.27 23.31
CA SER A 168 -0.88 -1.98 22.23
C SER A 168 -0.35 -3.42 22.14
N LYS A 169 -1.21 -4.43 22.25
CA LYS A 169 -0.81 -5.83 22.38
C LYS A 169 -0.55 -6.49 21.02
N VAL A 170 0.66 -6.98 20.80
CA VAL A 170 1.05 -7.76 19.62
C VAL A 170 0.95 -9.25 19.94
N ILE A 171 0.40 -10.06 19.03
CA ILE A 171 0.46 -11.52 19.17
C ILE A 171 1.84 -11.99 18.74
N THR A 172 2.62 -12.53 19.68
CA THR A 172 3.96 -13.09 19.45
C THR A 172 4.00 -14.59 19.80
N LYS A 173 5.00 -15.35 19.33
CA LYS A 173 5.31 -16.71 19.84
C LYS A 173 5.74 -16.75 21.33
N ARG A 174 5.79 -15.60 22.01
CA ARG A 174 6.04 -15.44 23.45
C ARG A 174 4.80 -14.91 24.20
N GLY A 175 3.60 -15.04 23.62
CA GLY A 175 2.34 -14.52 24.17
C GLY A 175 1.98 -13.10 23.71
N LEU A 176 1.06 -12.44 24.42
CA LEU A 176 0.53 -11.11 24.06
C LEU A 176 1.39 -9.99 24.67
N ILE A 177 2.46 -9.64 23.96
CA ILE A 177 3.48 -8.66 24.38
C ILE A 177 3.05 -7.23 24.00
N ASN A 178 3.44 -6.21 24.77
CA ASN A 178 3.17 -4.81 24.40
C ASN A 178 4.09 -4.41 23.22
N ILE A 179 3.64 -3.57 22.29
CA ILE A 179 4.41 -3.24 21.07
C ILE A 179 5.79 -2.60 21.35
N GLU A 180 5.97 -1.98 22.52
CA GLU A 180 7.23 -1.44 23.03
C GLU A 180 8.18 -2.51 23.63
N ASP A 181 7.65 -3.67 24.04
CA ASP A 181 8.37 -4.79 24.65
C ASP A 181 8.68 -5.92 23.63
N VAL A 182 8.14 -5.82 22.41
CA VAL A 182 8.50 -6.65 21.27
C VAL A 182 9.97 -6.40 20.91
N LYS A 183 10.66 -7.44 20.46
CA LYS A 183 12.08 -7.42 20.11
C LYS A 183 12.31 -7.91 18.69
N VAL A 184 13.44 -7.50 18.11
CA VAL A 184 13.95 -8.12 16.87
C VAL A 184 14.21 -9.60 17.16
N GLY A 185 13.74 -10.47 16.27
CA GLY A 185 13.76 -11.93 16.47
C GLY A 185 12.48 -12.51 17.08
N ASP A 186 11.50 -11.69 17.49
CA ASP A 186 10.15 -12.20 17.82
C ASP A 186 9.44 -12.68 16.55
N TYR A 187 8.65 -13.75 16.64
CA TYR A 187 7.70 -14.12 15.57
C TYR A 187 6.32 -13.54 15.88
N VAL A 188 5.63 -12.99 14.88
CA VAL A 188 4.28 -12.39 14.99
C VAL A 188 3.33 -12.91 13.91
N ILE A 189 2.03 -12.96 14.20
CA ILE A 189 1.01 -13.41 13.22
C ILE A 189 0.66 -12.29 12.25
N THR A 190 0.65 -12.57 10.95
CA THR A 190 0.42 -11.57 9.88
C THR A 190 -0.93 -11.73 9.16
N HIS A 191 -1.17 -10.92 8.12
CA HIS A 191 -2.45 -10.87 7.40
C HIS A 191 -2.81 -12.16 6.65
N ASP A 192 -1.87 -13.08 6.50
CA ASP A 192 -1.99 -14.41 5.88
C ASP A 192 -2.15 -15.54 6.91
N ASN A 193 -2.32 -15.21 8.20
CA ASN A 193 -2.32 -16.15 9.33
C ASN A 193 -1.01 -16.93 9.55
N THR A 194 0.11 -16.54 8.93
CA THR A 194 1.41 -17.17 9.19
C THR A 194 2.20 -16.44 10.29
N TRP A 195 3.14 -17.15 10.92
CA TRP A 195 4.15 -16.58 11.82
C TRP A 195 5.34 -16.05 11.00
N GLN A 196 5.63 -14.75 11.05
CA GLN A 196 6.76 -14.11 10.34
C GLN A 196 7.65 -13.34 11.33
N LEU A 197 8.95 -13.22 11.04
CA LEU A 197 9.94 -12.66 11.96
C LEU A 197 9.84 -11.12 12.05
N VAL A 198 9.98 -10.57 13.26
CA VAL A 198 10.13 -9.13 13.52
C VAL A 198 11.58 -8.74 13.24
N ASN A 199 11.78 -8.08 12.09
CA ASN A 199 13.10 -7.66 11.61
C ASN A 199 13.50 -6.27 12.16
N ASN A 200 12.55 -5.45 12.63
CA ASN A 200 12.84 -4.18 13.30
C ASN A 200 11.68 -3.74 14.22
N VAL A 201 12.00 -3.07 15.32
CA VAL A 201 11.06 -2.46 16.28
C VAL A 201 11.32 -0.96 16.31
N MET A 202 10.45 -0.19 15.67
CA MET A 202 10.59 1.27 15.54
C MET A 202 9.78 1.99 16.61
N SER A 203 10.34 3.05 17.19
CA SER A 203 9.61 3.99 18.05
C SER A 203 9.93 5.44 17.70
N ARG A 204 9.01 6.36 18.00
CA ARG A 204 9.24 7.80 18.01
C ARG A 204 8.27 8.49 18.95
N ASP A 205 8.58 9.70 19.39
CA ASP A 205 7.61 10.54 20.10
C ASP A 205 6.55 11.10 19.13
N TYR A 206 5.37 11.40 19.67
CA TYR A 206 4.17 11.85 18.96
C TYR A 206 3.46 12.93 19.75
N ASP A 207 2.89 13.88 19.03
CA ASP A 207 2.09 15.00 19.52
C ASP A 207 0.95 15.18 18.50
N GLY A 208 -0.28 15.37 18.99
CA GLY A 208 -1.50 15.40 18.17
C GLY A 208 -2.40 14.16 18.30
N ASP A 209 -3.35 14.03 17.38
CA ASP A 209 -4.53 13.20 17.61
C ASP A 209 -4.30 11.70 17.44
N LEU A 210 -4.97 10.91 18.27
CA LEU A 210 -5.01 9.45 18.23
C LEU A 210 -6.41 8.96 17.88
N TYR A 211 -6.47 7.88 17.11
CA TYR A 211 -7.72 7.27 16.67
C TYR A 211 -7.88 5.94 17.41
N LYS A 212 -8.88 5.92 18.28
CA LYS A 212 -9.27 4.80 19.15
C LYS A 212 -10.35 4.01 18.42
N ILE A 213 -9.93 2.92 17.80
CA ILE A 213 -10.80 2.04 17.01
C ILE A 213 -11.38 0.98 17.92
N LYS A 214 -12.70 0.83 17.88
CA LYS A 214 -13.46 -0.19 18.62
C LYS A 214 -14.12 -1.13 17.62
N THR A 215 -14.06 -2.44 17.86
CA THR A 215 -14.79 -3.45 17.06
C THR A 215 -15.75 -4.25 17.95
N GLU A 216 -16.86 -4.71 17.38
CA GLU A 216 -18.11 -5.05 18.10
C GLU A 216 -18.00 -6.28 19.02
N TYR A 217 -16.88 -7.01 18.93
CA TYR A 217 -16.55 -8.13 19.81
C TYR A 217 -15.19 -8.01 20.50
N MET A 218 -14.27 -7.16 20.04
CA MET A 218 -12.98 -6.96 20.70
C MET A 218 -13.16 -5.99 21.87
N TYR A 219 -12.86 -6.44 23.08
CA TYR A 219 -13.16 -5.63 24.28
C TYR A 219 -12.21 -4.45 24.48
N ASP A 220 -10.96 -4.57 24.04
CA ASP A 220 -9.98 -3.48 24.03
C ASP A 220 -10.06 -2.69 22.72
N SER A 221 -10.19 -1.37 22.82
CA SER A 221 -10.03 -0.47 21.68
C SER A 221 -8.56 -0.31 21.33
N ILE A 222 -8.19 -0.44 20.06
CA ILE A 222 -6.82 -0.15 19.64
C ILE A 222 -6.65 1.36 19.45
N ILE A 223 -5.70 1.94 20.18
CA ILE A 223 -5.34 3.35 20.05
C ILE A 223 -4.17 3.41 19.08
N CYS A 224 -4.44 3.97 17.90
CA CYS A 224 -3.48 4.06 16.81
C CYS A 224 -3.33 5.51 16.36
N THR A 225 -2.30 5.80 15.58
CA THR A 225 -2.24 7.11 14.92
C THR A 225 -3.00 7.07 13.60
N PRO A 226 -3.76 8.12 13.26
CA PRO A 226 -4.92 8.10 12.36
C PRO A 226 -4.81 7.30 11.05
N ASN A 227 -3.65 7.28 10.40
CA ASN A 227 -3.55 6.59 9.11
C ASN A 227 -3.24 5.10 9.22
N HIS A 228 -3.11 4.56 10.45
CA HIS A 228 -2.76 3.16 10.64
C HIS A 228 -3.69 2.27 9.83
N ARG A 229 -3.10 1.54 8.88
CA ARG A 229 -3.88 0.69 8.00
C ARG A 229 -4.31 -0.56 8.75
N PHE A 230 -5.56 -0.90 8.57
CA PHE A 230 -6.20 -2.11 9.00
C PHE A 230 -6.56 -2.91 7.74
N PHE A 231 -6.26 -4.21 7.73
CA PHE A 231 -6.71 -5.10 6.67
C PHE A 231 -8.21 -5.37 6.86
N THR A 232 -9.06 -4.89 5.96
CA THR A 232 -10.51 -5.09 6.00
C THR A 232 -10.96 -6.07 4.92
N SER A 233 -12.22 -6.48 4.97
CA SER A 233 -12.90 -7.20 3.88
C SER A 233 -12.92 -6.42 2.55
N SER A 234 -12.62 -5.12 2.58
CA SER A 234 -12.43 -4.25 1.41
C SER A 234 -10.95 -3.91 1.14
N GLY A 235 -10.02 -4.69 1.70
CA GLY A 235 -8.57 -4.49 1.58
C GLY A 235 -8.02 -3.45 2.58
N TRP A 236 -6.95 -2.75 2.21
CA TRP A 236 -6.25 -1.86 3.14
C TRP A 236 -6.97 -0.52 3.38
N VAL A 237 -7.50 -0.31 4.59
CA VAL A 237 -8.19 0.92 5.00
C VAL A 237 -7.52 1.57 6.21
N ARG A 238 -7.33 2.88 6.18
CA ARG A 238 -6.72 3.67 7.26
C ARG A 238 -7.67 3.82 8.44
N ALA A 239 -7.15 3.90 9.67
CA ALA A 239 -7.93 4.00 10.90
C ALA A 239 -8.94 5.16 10.88
N ASP A 240 -8.50 6.31 10.36
CA ASP A 240 -9.30 7.51 10.20
C ASP A 240 -10.43 7.39 9.18
N ARG A 241 -10.41 6.34 8.36
CA ARG A 241 -11.44 5.99 7.37
C ARG A 241 -12.21 4.72 7.73
N LEU A 242 -11.99 4.17 8.92
CA LEU A 242 -12.82 3.10 9.45
C LEU A 242 -14.17 3.65 9.91
N VAL A 243 -15.15 3.57 9.00
CA VAL A 243 -16.55 3.85 9.32
C VAL A 243 -17.06 2.76 10.26
N GLY A 244 -17.53 3.17 11.45
CA GLY A 244 -18.17 2.30 12.43
C GLY A 244 -19.67 2.17 12.21
N LYS A 245 -20.42 1.92 13.29
CA LYS A 245 -21.88 1.90 13.30
C LYS A 245 -22.45 3.32 13.44
N LEU A 246 -23.17 3.80 12.43
CA LEU A 246 -24.10 4.93 12.58
C LEU A 246 -25.31 4.49 13.43
N MET A 247 -25.90 5.42 14.19
CA MET A 247 -27.00 5.07 15.12
C MET A 247 -28.31 4.68 14.42
N ASP A 248 -28.51 5.10 13.18
CA ASP A 248 -29.64 4.70 12.33
C ASP A 248 -29.40 3.31 11.70
N ARG A 249 -30.42 2.44 11.75
CA ARG A 249 -30.43 1.12 11.11
C ARG A 249 -30.25 1.20 9.58
N LYS A 250 -30.61 2.29 8.93
CA LYS A 250 -30.54 2.43 7.46
C LYS A 250 -29.11 2.35 6.89
N TYR A 251 -28.09 2.69 7.68
CA TYR A 251 -26.69 2.75 7.24
C TYR A 251 -25.82 1.61 7.82
N TYR A 252 -26.43 0.56 8.39
CA TYR A 252 -25.73 -0.57 9.02
C TYR A 252 -24.77 -1.33 8.09
N ASN A 253 -24.97 -1.23 6.78
CA ASN A 253 -24.20 -1.93 5.75
C ASN A 253 -22.88 -1.20 5.38
N ASN A 254 -22.68 0.04 5.84
CA ASN A 254 -21.53 0.87 5.45
C ASN A 254 -20.34 0.77 6.44
N SER A 255 -20.47 -0.02 7.50
CA SER A 255 -19.41 -0.22 8.50
C SER A 255 -18.30 -1.13 7.94
N HIS A 256 -17.05 -0.82 8.26
CA HIS A 256 -15.92 -1.66 7.86
C HIS A 256 -15.79 -2.91 8.76
N PHE A 257 -15.28 -4.01 8.19
CA PHE A 257 -14.97 -5.24 8.92
C PHE A 257 -13.47 -5.52 8.82
N ILE A 258 -12.76 -5.56 9.95
CA ILE A 258 -11.30 -5.73 10.02
C ILE A 258 -10.97 -7.20 10.28
N LYS A 259 -9.97 -7.76 9.58
CA LYS A 259 -9.53 -9.15 9.75
C LYS A 259 -9.01 -9.41 11.16
N THR A 260 -9.37 -10.56 11.71
CA THR A 260 -8.87 -11.12 12.96
C THR A 260 -8.21 -12.47 12.66
N PRO A 261 -7.02 -12.77 13.22
CA PRO A 261 -6.34 -14.02 12.91
C PRO A 261 -7.09 -15.24 13.43
N THR A 262 -7.02 -16.33 12.68
CA THR A 262 -7.76 -17.58 12.90
C THR A 262 -6.89 -18.75 13.36
N LEU A 263 -5.55 -18.62 13.27
CA LEU A 263 -4.55 -19.64 13.63
C LEU A 263 -4.73 -20.18 15.07
N ARG A 264 -4.32 -21.44 15.32
CA ARG A 264 -4.18 -21.99 16.68
C ARG A 264 -2.81 -21.60 17.25
N TYR A 265 -2.77 -21.28 18.54
CA TYR A 265 -1.53 -21.10 19.27
C TYR A 265 -1.17 -22.45 19.90
N GLU A 266 0.03 -22.96 19.64
CA GLU A 266 0.51 -24.19 20.26
C GLU A 266 1.56 -23.85 21.32
N VAL A 267 1.43 -24.51 22.48
CA VAL A 267 2.42 -24.51 23.54
C VAL A 267 3.26 -25.77 23.36
N GLU A 268 4.58 -25.62 23.31
CA GLU A 268 5.53 -26.72 23.19
C GLU A 268 5.42 -27.66 24.40
N GLU A 269 5.52 -28.97 24.19
CA GLU A 269 5.50 -29.94 25.30
C GLU A 269 6.84 -29.92 26.05
N TYR A 270 6.78 -29.97 27.39
CA TYR A 270 7.97 -29.93 28.24
C TYR A 270 7.81 -30.81 29.47
N THR A 271 8.91 -31.41 29.91
CA THR A 271 8.94 -32.32 31.05
C THR A 271 9.27 -31.57 32.35
N ILE A 272 8.40 -31.69 33.36
CA ILE A 272 8.59 -31.17 34.70
C ILE A 272 9.00 -32.32 35.64
N LYS A 273 10.06 -32.13 36.43
CA LYS A 273 10.54 -33.12 37.39
C LYS A 273 9.96 -32.88 38.79
N LEU A 274 9.22 -33.84 39.32
CA LEU A 274 8.45 -33.75 40.56
C LEU A 274 9.32 -33.65 41.82
N SER A 275 10.50 -34.29 41.84
CA SER A 275 11.45 -34.16 42.96
C SER A 275 11.84 -32.71 43.25
N ASP A 276 11.82 -31.85 42.24
CA ASP A 276 12.37 -30.50 42.31
C ASP A 276 11.37 -29.49 42.94
N TYR A 277 10.16 -29.97 43.26
CA TYR A 277 9.09 -29.20 43.90
C TYR A 277 8.89 -29.54 45.39
N ILE A 278 9.64 -30.49 45.96
CA ILE A 278 9.61 -30.77 47.40
C ILE A 278 10.91 -30.30 48.07
N ASP A 279 10.79 -29.67 49.24
CA ASP A 279 11.94 -29.19 50.02
C ASP A 279 11.95 -29.99 51.34
N PRO A 280 12.63 -31.15 51.41
CA PRO A 280 12.46 -32.12 52.50
C PRO A 280 12.66 -31.51 53.90
N LEU A 281 11.84 -31.92 54.87
CA LEU A 281 12.11 -31.62 56.28
C LEU A 281 13.37 -32.35 56.76
N GLU A 282 13.91 -31.96 57.91
CA GLU A 282 15.14 -32.52 58.50
C GLU A 282 15.14 -34.05 58.66
N ASN A 283 13.95 -34.65 58.79
CA ASN A 283 13.75 -36.10 58.88
C ASN A 283 13.17 -36.73 57.59
N GLU A 284 13.04 -36.00 56.49
CA GLU A 284 12.58 -36.46 55.18
C GLU A 284 13.75 -36.56 54.19
N PHE A 285 13.67 -37.46 53.21
CA PHE A 285 14.59 -37.55 52.08
C PHE A 285 13.85 -38.01 50.82
N VAL A 286 14.36 -37.63 49.64
CA VAL A 286 13.83 -38.05 48.34
C VAL A 286 14.67 -39.18 47.80
N GLU A 287 14.01 -40.20 47.26
CA GLU A 287 14.63 -41.33 46.56
C GLU A 287 13.97 -41.50 45.18
N VAL A 288 14.78 -41.84 44.18
CA VAL A 288 14.36 -42.06 42.78
C VAL A 288 14.96 -43.38 42.32
N ASP A 289 14.13 -44.29 41.79
CA ASP A 289 14.56 -45.61 41.34
C ASP A 289 15.05 -45.64 39.87
N GLU A 290 15.51 -46.81 39.43
CA GLU A 290 15.95 -47.06 38.05
C GLU A 290 14.84 -46.90 36.99
N ASN A 291 13.56 -47.00 37.41
CA ASN A 291 12.39 -46.76 36.58
C ASN A 291 11.95 -45.28 36.58
N ASN A 292 12.73 -44.40 37.22
CA ASN A 292 12.43 -42.98 37.42
C ASN A 292 11.10 -42.75 38.18
N MET A 293 10.76 -43.64 39.12
CA MET A 293 9.71 -43.45 40.12
C MET A 293 10.31 -42.71 41.33
N VAL A 294 9.63 -41.68 41.83
CA VAL A 294 10.05 -40.90 43.00
C VAL A 294 9.21 -41.21 44.23
N VAL A 295 9.87 -41.31 45.39
CA VAL A 295 9.25 -41.56 46.70
C VAL A 295 9.88 -40.68 47.78
N LEU A 296 9.08 -40.30 48.79
CA LEU A 296 9.55 -39.57 49.96
C LEU A 296 9.73 -40.57 51.11
N GLY A 297 10.97 -40.75 51.54
CA GLY A 297 11.31 -41.45 52.77
C GLY A 297 11.20 -40.51 53.95
N THR A 298 10.54 -40.93 55.03
CA THR A 298 10.48 -40.19 56.29
C THR A 298 11.05 -41.04 57.42
N ARG A 299 12.15 -40.57 58.00
CA ARG A 299 12.76 -41.14 59.21
C ARG A 299 11.87 -40.80 60.41
N PHE A 300 11.59 -41.80 61.24
CA PHE A 300 10.82 -41.64 62.47
C PHE A 300 11.43 -42.48 63.59
N ILE A 301 11.11 -42.12 64.83
CA ILE A 301 11.44 -42.89 66.02
C ILE A 301 10.13 -43.50 66.51
N GLY A 302 10.07 -44.83 66.61
CA GLY A 302 8.94 -45.56 67.17
C GLY A 302 8.95 -45.56 68.70
N GLY A 303 7.95 -46.20 69.31
CA GLY A 303 8.08 -46.61 70.72
C GLY A 303 9.27 -47.55 70.87
N ASN A 304 9.99 -47.45 72.00
CA ASN A 304 11.24 -48.16 72.29
C ASN A 304 12.45 -47.72 71.43
N ASP A 305 12.53 -46.42 71.08
CA ASP A 305 13.63 -45.78 70.35
C ASP A 305 14.00 -46.41 68.99
N ALA A 306 13.10 -47.23 68.44
CA ALA A 306 13.31 -47.92 67.18
C ALA A 306 13.29 -46.94 66.00
N HIS A 307 14.47 -46.70 65.40
CA HIS A 307 14.58 -45.91 64.17
C HIS A 307 13.96 -46.65 62.98
N GLY A 308 12.92 -46.07 62.40
CA GLY A 308 12.25 -46.58 61.20
C GLY A 308 12.30 -45.59 60.04
N ILE A 309 12.20 -46.10 58.82
CA ILE A 309 11.94 -45.31 57.62
C ILE A 309 10.55 -45.70 57.13
N LYS A 310 9.67 -44.71 56.92
CA LYS A 310 8.42 -44.91 56.20
C LYS A 310 8.49 -44.21 54.85
N PHE A 311 8.33 -44.98 53.79
CA PHE A 311 8.15 -44.46 52.44
C PHE A 311 6.68 -44.07 52.18
N GLY A 312 6.48 -43.08 51.32
CA GLY A 312 5.19 -42.77 50.70
C GLY A 312 4.86 -43.72 49.55
N ASN A 313 3.74 -43.46 48.86
CA ASN A 313 3.43 -44.12 47.60
C ASN A 313 4.34 -43.56 46.50
N PRO A 314 5.03 -44.39 45.69
CA PRO A 314 5.82 -43.91 44.55
C PRO A 314 4.91 -43.32 43.47
N ILE A 315 5.47 -42.44 42.64
CA ILE A 315 4.83 -41.85 41.45
C ILE A 315 5.90 -41.63 40.38
N TYR A 316 5.54 -41.57 39.10
CA TYR A 316 6.54 -41.26 38.07
C TYR A 316 7.11 -39.85 38.28
N ASN A 317 8.45 -39.73 38.35
CA ASN A 317 9.15 -38.51 38.76
C ASN A 317 9.08 -37.38 37.73
N THR A 318 8.59 -37.66 36.52
CA THR A 318 8.56 -36.71 35.41
C THR A 318 7.18 -36.62 34.79
N ILE A 319 6.62 -35.41 34.77
CA ILE A 319 5.36 -35.10 34.09
C ILE A 319 5.69 -34.47 32.74
N ASN A 320 5.38 -35.14 31.63
CA ASN A 320 5.30 -34.44 30.34
C ASN A 320 4.03 -33.57 30.35
N MET A 321 4.18 -32.27 30.13
CA MET A 321 3.09 -31.32 30.03
C MET A 321 2.44 -31.35 28.64
N ASN A 322 1.97 -32.54 28.24
CA ASN A 322 1.27 -32.79 26.98
C ASN A 322 -0.19 -32.28 27.02
N LYS A 323 -0.88 -32.31 25.87
CA LYS A 323 -2.27 -31.81 25.74
C LYS A 323 -3.25 -32.47 26.73
N GLU A 324 -3.05 -33.74 27.08
CA GLU A 324 -3.85 -34.46 28.07
C GLU A 324 -3.56 -34.01 29.52
N MET A 325 -2.29 -33.91 29.92
CA MET A 325 -1.91 -33.39 31.24
C MET A 325 -2.33 -31.92 31.41
N GLN A 326 -2.26 -31.13 30.33
CA GLN A 326 -2.79 -29.76 30.28
C GLN A 326 -4.30 -29.75 30.57
N TYR A 327 -5.09 -30.60 29.91
CA TYR A 327 -6.54 -30.76 30.18
C TYR A 327 -6.84 -31.20 31.62
N LEU A 328 -6.12 -32.20 32.14
CA LEU A 328 -6.26 -32.69 33.52
C LEU A 328 -6.00 -31.59 34.55
N PHE A 329 -4.94 -30.79 34.37
CA PHE A 329 -4.70 -29.64 35.24
C PHE A 329 -5.72 -28.52 35.03
N GLY A 330 -6.29 -28.39 33.83
CA GLY A 330 -7.47 -27.55 33.57
C GLY A 330 -8.68 -27.93 34.43
N ARG A 331 -9.09 -29.21 34.40
CA ARG A 331 -10.15 -29.74 35.29
C ARG A 331 -9.82 -29.51 36.77
N TRP A 332 -8.55 -29.67 37.19
CA TRP A 332 -8.13 -29.36 38.55
C TRP A 332 -8.17 -27.85 38.87
N ILE A 333 -7.92 -26.95 37.91
CA ILE A 333 -8.01 -25.50 38.12
C ILE A 333 -9.47 -25.07 38.38
N GLY A 334 -10.46 -25.76 37.81
CA GLY A 334 -11.87 -25.67 38.27
C GLY A 334 -12.10 -26.41 39.58
N ASP A 335 -12.64 -27.63 39.51
CA ASP A 335 -13.17 -28.42 40.64
C ASP A 335 -12.11 -29.01 41.58
N GLY A 336 -10.83 -28.82 41.28
CA GLY A 336 -9.73 -29.41 42.04
C GLY A 336 -9.42 -28.71 43.35
N SER A 337 -8.93 -29.48 44.33
CA SER A 337 -8.39 -28.96 45.58
C SER A 337 -7.15 -29.74 46.04
N ILE A 338 -6.41 -29.18 47.00
CA ILE A 338 -5.36 -29.89 47.74
C ILE A 338 -5.69 -29.85 49.24
N THR A 339 -5.88 -31.02 49.82
CA THR A 339 -6.10 -31.21 51.26
C THR A 339 -4.79 -31.57 51.93
N ARG A 340 -4.46 -30.95 53.08
CA ARG A 340 -3.22 -31.24 53.82
C ARG A 340 -3.50 -31.51 55.29
N ARG A 341 -2.96 -32.60 55.84
CA ARG A 341 -2.94 -32.82 57.29
C ARG A 341 -1.87 -31.94 57.93
N ARG A 342 -2.24 -31.09 58.90
CA ARG A 342 -1.33 -30.13 59.56
C ARG A 342 -0.08 -30.85 60.09
N GLY A 343 1.10 -30.45 59.60
CA GLY A 343 2.40 -31.02 59.99
C GLY A 343 2.75 -32.38 59.38
N LYS A 344 2.03 -32.90 58.37
CA LYS A 344 2.35 -34.18 57.72
C LYS A 344 2.18 -34.14 56.19
N ARG A 345 3.27 -33.86 55.45
CA ARG A 345 3.29 -33.78 53.98
C ARG A 345 2.87 -35.07 53.28
N ASN A 346 3.24 -36.24 53.81
CA ASN A 346 2.81 -37.55 53.29
C ASN A 346 1.29 -37.82 53.34
N HIS A 347 0.49 -36.85 53.82
CA HIS A 347 -0.98 -36.88 53.81
C HIS A 347 -1.53 -35.65 53.05
N SER A 348 -0.79 -35.20 52.05
CA SER A 348 -1.23 -34.19 51.08
C SER A 348 -1.94 -34.88 49.93
N ILE A 349 -3.22 -34.56 49.76
CA ILE A 349 -4.12 -35.21 48.81
C ILE A 349 -4.42 -34.22 47.69
N PHE A 350 -4.01 -34.53 46.47
CA PHE A 350 -4.55 -33.90 45.25
C PHE A 350 -5.91 -34.54 44.98
N GLN A 351 -6.97 -33.75 44.75
CA GLN A 351 -8.26 -34.29 44.35
C GLN A 351 -8.98 -33.42 43.33
N ILE A 352 -9.83 -34.04 42.50
CA ILE A 352 -10.79 -33.40 41.58
C ILE A 352 -12.17 -33.98 41.88
N VAL A 353 -13.19 -33.12 41.92
CA VAL A 353 -14.60 -33.51 42.09
C VAL A 353 -15.31 -33.41 40.74
N PHE A 354 -16.23 -34.33 40.47
CA PHE A 354 -17.05 -34.40 39.27
C PHE A 354 -18.51 -34.70 39.65
N ASN A 355 -19.46 -34.28 38.82
CA ASN A 355 -20.87 -34.66 38.97
C ASN A 355 -21.12 -36.06 38.39
N SER A 356 -21.58 -36.99 39.23
CA SER A 356 -21.84 -38.39 38.84
C SER A 356 -22.84 -38.58 37.70
N ASN A 357 -23.75 -37.62 37.50
CA ASN A 357 -24.86 -37.75 36.54
C ASN A 357 -24.54 -37.21 35.14
N ASN A 358 -23.50 -36.39 34.96
CA ASN A 358 -23.20 -35.75 33.67
C ASN A 358 -21.72 -35.40 33.40
N GLU A 359 -20.77 -35.87 34.22
CA GLU A 359 -19.33 -35.68 33.99
C GLU A 359 -18.54 -37.00 34.04
N ARG A 360 -19.22 -38.13 33.84
CA ARG A 360 -18.60 -39.47 33.97
C ARG A 360 -17.48 -39.71 32.95
N GLU A 361 -17.66 -39.28 31.71
CA GLU A 361 -16.66 -39.41 30.65
C GLU A 361 -15.40 -38.60 30.97
N ALA A 362 -15.55 -37.34 31.41
CA ALA A 362 -14.44 -36.50 31.85
C ALA A 362 -13.73 -37.05 33.11
N PHE A 363 -14.47 -37.68 34.03
CA PHE A 363 -13.91 -38.41 35.18
C PHE A 363 -13.06 -39.61 34.74
N ASP A 364 -13.58 -40.46 33.86
CA ASP A 364 -12.86 -41.66 33.39
C ASP A 364 -11.67 -41.28 32.49
N ARG A 365 -11.76 -40.23 31.66
CA ARG A 365 -10.61 -39.63 30.96
C ARG A 365 -9.56 -39.13 31.95
N CYS A 366 -9.93 -38.31 32.93
CA CYS A 366 -8.97 -37.82 33.93
C CYS A 366 -8.28 -38.97 34.68
N ARG A 367 -8.99 -40.04 35.02
CA ARG A 367 -8.42 -41.25 35.63
C ARG A 367 -7.41 -41.94 34.70
N ASN A 368 -7.73 -42.13 33.43
CA ASN A 368 -6.82 -42.74 32.45
C ASN A 368 -5.54 -41.91 32.27
N ILE A 369 -5.66 -40.58 32.15
CA ILE A 369 -4.51 -39.67 32.04
C ILE A 369 -3.56 -39.83 33.24
N ILE A 370 -4.10 -39.92 34.47
CA ILE A 370 -3.33 -40.15 35.70
C ILE A 370 -2.60 -41.51 35.65
N ILE A 371 -3.29 -42.59 35.29
CA ILE A 371 -2.72 -43.95 35.23
C ILE A 371 -1.62 -44.01 34.16
N GLU A 372 -1.84 -43.43 32.99
CA GLU A 372 -0.92 -43.49 31.87
C GLU A 372 0.31 -42.61 32.04
N ASN A 373 0.15 -41.36 32.50
CA ASN A 373 1.24 -40.37 32.55
C ASN A 373 1.97 -40.36 33.91
N LEU A 374 1.30 -40.69 35.02
CA LEU A 374 1.88 -40.65 36.37
C LEU A 374 2.19 -42.03 36.96
N LYS A 375 1.75 -43.11 36.29
CA LYS A 375 1.87 -44.52 36.73
C LYS A 375 1.30 -44.75 38.14
N TYR A 376 0.16 -44.12 38.42
CA TYR A 376 -0.51 -44.13 39.72
C TYR A 376 -2.00 -44.44 39.53
N GLU A 377 -2.57 -45.34 40.34
CA GLU A 377 -4.02 -45.61 40.34
C GLU A 377 -4.71 -44.67 41.34
N PRO A 378 -5.54 -43.70 40.90
CA PRO A 378 -6.20 -42.77 41.81
C PRO A 378 -7.30 -43.45 42.63
N LEU A 379 -7.39 -43.11 43.92
CA LEU A 379 -8.49 -43.54 44.77
C LEU A 379 -9.78 -42.87 44.31
N VAL A 380 -10.77 -43.67 43.93
CA VAL A 380 -12.12 -43.24 43.60
C VAL A 380 -12.98 -43.17 44.85
N THR A 381 -13.81 -42.14 45.00
CA THR A 381 -14.88 -42.08 46.00
C THR A 381 -16.16 -41.59 45.34
N GLU A 382 -17.24 -42.35 45.45
CA GLU A 382 -18.57 -41.98 44.97
C GLU A 382 -19.48 -41.65 46.16
N ASN A 383 -20.20 -40.53 46.10
CA ASN A 383 -21.21 -40.16 47.08
C ASN A 383 -22.56 -39.97 46.38
N ILE A 384 -23.39 -41.02 46.46
CA ILE A 384 -24.70 -41.11 45.82
C ILE A 384 -25.65 -40.01 46.31
N GLU A 385 -25.65 -39.70 47.62
CA GLU A 385 -26.53 -38.66 48.18
C GLU A 385 -26.21 -37.26 47.64
N GLN A 386 -24.93 -36.98 47.38
CA GLN A 386 -24.45 -35.70 46.85
C GLN A 386 -24.29 -35.69 45.33
N ASN A 387 -24.50 -36.83 44.66
CA ASN A 387 -24.29 -37.02 43.23
C ASN A 387 -22.85 -36.64 42.78
N THR A 388 -21.83 -36.97 43.60
CA THR A 388 -20.42 -36.62 43.31
C THR A 388 -19.52 -37.85 43.16
N LEU A 389 -18.63 -37.78 42.17
CA LEU A 389 -17.45 -38.64 42.03
C LEU A 389 -16.21 -37.82 42.39
N ILE A 390 -15.25 -38.44 43.09
CA ILE A 390 -14.01 -37.79 43.50
C ILE A 390 -12.82 -38.68 43.10
N LEU A 391 -11.90 -38.14 42.31
CA LEU A 391 -10.57 -38.72 42.10
C LEU A 391 -9.63 -38.16 43.15
N ARG A 392 -8.86 -39.02 43.84
CA ARG A 392 -7.86 -38.63 44.83
C ARG A 392 -6.51 -39.29 44.56
N ILE A 393 -5.44 -38.52 44.70
CA ILE A 393 -4.05 -38.99 44.65
C ILE A 393 -3.38 -38.64 45.98
N GLU A 394 -3.00 -39.65 46.76
CA GLU A 394 -2.27 -39.50 48.02
C GLU A 394 -0.76 -39.59 47.74
N ASN A 395 -0.21 -38.51 47.17
CA ASN A 395 1.21 -38.37 46.89
C ASN A 395 1.69 -36.93 47.21
N PRO A 396 2.75 -36.76 48.03
CA PRO A 396 3.22 -35.45 48.46
C PRO A 396 3.85 -34.63 47.33
N PHE A 397 4.53 -35.26 46.36
CA PHE A 397 5.20 -34.55 45.27
C PHE A 397 4.19 -33.90 44.33
N LEU A 398 3.18 -34.64 43.88
CA LEU A 398 2.13 -34.08 43.03
C LEU A 398 1.37 -32.96 43.74
N ALA A 399 1.07 -33.13 45.03
CA ALA A 399 0.35 -32.14 45.82
C ALA A 399 1.19 -30.89 46.21
N GLU A 400 2.52 -30.99 46.32
CA GLU A 400 3.40 -29.83 46.48
C GLU A 400 3.71 -29.16 45.12
N PHE A 401 3.92 -29.93 44.05
CA PHE A 401 4.05 -29.42 42.68
C PHE A 401 2.83 -28.59 42.28
N VAL A 402 1.62 -29.17 42.31
CA VAL A 402 0.40 -28.47 41.90
C VAL A 402 0.11 -27.26 42.82
N ALA A 403 0.43 -27.36 44.11
CA ALA A 403 0.33 -26.22 45.03
C ALA A 403 1.29 -25.07 44.68
N LYS A 404 2.56 -25.37 44.40
CA LYS A 404 3.57 -24.37 44.01
C LYS A 404 3.27 -23.80 42.62
N TYR A 405 2.97 -24.66 41.64
CA TYR A 405 2.89 -24.33 40.22
C TYR A 405 1.55 -23.69 39.83
N PHE A 406 0.42 -24.29 40.21
CA PHE A 406 -0.92 -23.78 39.89
C PHE A 406 -1.55 -22.96 41.04
N GLY A 407 -1.26 -23.29 42.30
CA GLY A 407 -1.80 -22.58 43.49
C GLY A 407 -3.05 -23.25 44.07
N THR A 408 -3.17 -23.37 45.40
CA THR A 408 -4.16 -24.24 46.07
C THR A 408 -5.55 -23.64 46.26
N ASN A 409 -5.66 -22.34 46.52
CA ASN A 409 -6.90 -21.69 46.95
C ASN A 409 -7.57 -21.03 45.74
N GLY A 410 -8.91 -20.98 45.67
CA GLY A 410 -9.62 -20.44 44.50
C GLY A 410 -9.18 -19.03 44.07
N SER A 411 -8.83 -18.15 45.00
CA SER A 411 -8.28 -16.80 44.76
C SER A 411 -6.82 -16.77 44.27
N ASN A 412 -6.09 -17.88 44.44
CA ASN A 412 -4.65 -18.00 44.22
C ASN A 412 -4.29 -18.99 43.09
N LYS A 413 -5.27 -19.75 42.59
CA LYS A 413 -5.16 -20.52 41.34
C LYS A 413 -4.77 -19.59 40.18
N ARG A 414 -3.90 -20.06 39.28
CA ARG A 414 -3.40 -19.30 38.13
C ARG A 414 -3.03 -20.24 36.98
N ILE A 415 -2.95 -19.70 35.77
CA ILE A 415 -2.23 -20.39 34.68
C ILE A 415 -0.74 -20.00 34.79
N PRO A 416 0.20 -20.96 34.81
CA PRO A 416 1.64 -20.70 34.68
C PRO A 416 1.94 -19.94 33.37
N LYS A 417 2.98 -19.09 33.35
CA LYS A 417 3.28 -18.27 32.16
C LYS A 417 3.56 -19.12 30.93
N GLU A 418 4.15 -20.28 31.17
CA GLU A 418 4.56 -21.30 30.21
C GLU A 418 3.34 -21.96 29.53
N LEU A 419 2.15 -21.86 30.15
CA LEU A 419 0.89 -22.43 29.66
C LEU A 419 -0.11 -21.38 29.17
N ILE A 420 0.26 -20.09 29.13
CA ILE A 420 -0.54 -19.06 28.48
C ILE A 420 -0.53 -19.30 26.97
N GLY A 421 -1.68 -19.65 26.42
CA GLY A 421 -1.82 -20.16 25.05
C GLY A 421 -2.27 -21.62 24.95
N SER A 422 -2.25 -22.39 26.05
CA SER A 422 -2.79 -23.76 26.10
C SER A 422 -4.33 -23.75 25.98
N LEU A 423 -4.83 -24.04 24.78
CA LEU A 423 -6.27 -24.20 24.55
C LEU A 423 -6.83 -25.37 25.37
N ASP A 424 -6.08 -26.46 25.46
CA ASP A 424 -6.49 -27.73 26.04
C ASP A 424 -6.61 -27.65 27.57
N LEU A 425 -5.74 -26.88 28.25
CA LEU A 425 -5.92 -26.50 29.66
C LEU A 425 -7.16 -25.63 29.87
N VAL A 426 -7.45 -24.69 28.97
CA VAL A 426 -8.66 -23.87 29.07
C VAL A 426 -9.92 -24.68 28.81
N LEU A 427 -9.90 -25.68 27.92
CA LEU A 427 -11.02 -26.61 27.73
C LEU A 427 -11.31 -27.37 29.03
N GLY A 428 -10.29 -27.85 29.77
CA GLY A 428 -10.49 -28.44 31.09
C GLY A 428 -11.14 -27.49 32.12
N ILE A 429 -10.83 -26.20 32.08
CA ILE A 429 -11.49 -25.19 32.94
C ILE A 429 -12.94 -24.90 32.48
N LEU A 430 -13.22 -24.99 31.18
CA LEU A 430 -14.57 -24.80 30.62
C LEU A 430 -15.46 -26.02 30.83
N ASP A 431 -14.92 -27.24 30.80
CA ASP A 431 -15.69 -28.45 31.12
C ASP A 431 -15.96 -28.58 32.63
N SER A 432 -15.17 -27.94 33.50
CA SER A 432 -15.47 -27.85 34.95
C SER A 432 -16.49 -26.73 35.25
N ASP A 433 -16.00 -25.51 35.45
CA ASP A 433 -16.78 -24.33 35.88
C ASP A 433 -17.61 -23.66 34.76
N GLY A 434 -17.49 -24.13 33.51
CA GLY A 434 -18.19 -23.56 32.37
C GLY A 434 -19.66 -23.96 32.25
N CYS A 435 -20.45 -23.04 31.71
CA CYS A 435 -21.88 -23.18 31.48
C CYS A 435 -22.23 -22.72 30.07
N ILE A 436 -22.66 -23.64 29.20
CA ILE A 436 -23.28 -23.30 27.93
C ILE A 436 -24.72 -22.85 28.17
N LEU A 437 -25.02 -21.61 27.78
CA LEU A 437 -26.36 -21.03 27.85
C LEU A 437 -27.24 -21.53 26.70
N LYS A 438 -28.57 -21.37 26.80
CA LYS A 438 -29.55 -21.75 25.75
C LYS A 438 -29.31 -21.11 24.36
N THR A 439 -28.40 -20.15 24.26
CA THR A 439 -27.94 -19.47 23.02
C THR A 439 -26.65 -20.07 22.43
N GLY A 440 -26.15 -21.16 23.03
CA GLY A 440 -24.82 -21.73 22.81
C GLY A 440 -23.67 -20.91 23.42
N ALA A 441 -23.94 -19.76 24.03
CA ALA A 441 -22.87 -18.91 24.59
C ALA A 441 -22.22 -19.59 25.80
N ILE A 442 -20.90 -19.76 25.76
CA ILE A 442 -20.11 -20.32 26.87
C ILE A 442 -19.87 -19.22 27.90
N LYS A 443 -20.26 -19.47 29.14
CA LYS A 443 -20.15 -18.55 30.28
C LYS A 443 -19.32 -19.23 31.38
N LEU A 444 -18.26 -18.58 31.83
CA LEU A 444 -17.44 -19.00 32.97
C LEU A 444 -17.58 -17.95 34.09
N VAL A 445 -17.76 -18.37 35.34
CA VAL A 445 -17.87 -17.47 36.49
C VAL A 445 -16.94 -17.92 37.61
N MET A 446 -16.05 -17.04 38.03
CA MET A 446 -15.06 -17.33 39.08
C MET A 446 -14.90 -16.13 40.02
N ASN A 447 -14.52 -16.38 41.27
CA ASN A 447 -14.16 -15.32 42.22
C ASN A 447 -12.73 -14.79 42.01
N ASN A 448 -11.99 -15.34 41.05
CA ASN A 448 -10.61 -15.01 40.74
C ASN A 448 -10.54 -14.23 39.42
N GLU A 449 -10.42 -12.91 39.52
CA GLU A 449 -10.36 -12.01 38.36
C GLU A 449 -9.12 -12.28 37.49
N LYS A 450 -7.96 -12.53 38.12
CA LYS A 450 -6.70 -12.73 37.41
C LYS A 450 -6.75 -13.98 36.54
N LEU A 451 -7.20 -15.11 37.09
CA LEU A 451 -7.33 -16.36 36.34
C LEU A 451 -8.24 -16.19 35.11
N LEU A 452 -9.31 -15.39 35.19
CA LEU A 452 -10.14 -15.09 34.01
C LEU A 452 -9.46 -14.17 32.98
N TYR A 453 -8.48 -13.36 33.38
CA TYR A 453 -7.61 -12.65 32.44
C TYR A 453 -6.58 -13.59 31.79
N ASP A 454 -5.96 -14.48 32.55
CA ASP A 454 -5.02 -15.51 32.04
C ASP A 454 -5.72 -16.42 31.00
N ILE A 455 -6.96 -16.86 31.30
CA ILE A 455 -7.83 -17.63 30.39
C ILE A 455 -8.21 -16.79 29.17
N ARG A 456 -8.56 -15.51 29.33
CA ARG A 456 -8.85 -14.60 28.21
C ARG A 456 -7.64 -14.45 27.27
N GLU A 457 -6.44 -14.30 27.80
CA GLU A 457 -5.23 -14.14 27.00
C GLU A 457 -4.98 -15.41 26.16
N THR A 458 -5.08 -16.57 26.80
CA THR A 458 -4.97 -17.90 26.15
C THR A 458 -5.99 -18.11 25.03
N LEU A 459 -7.24 -17.71 25.25
CA LEU A 459 -8.29 -17.74 24.22
C LEU A 459 -7.99 -16.77 23.06
N MET A 460 -7.54 -15.55 23.35
CA MET A 460 -7.20 -14.56 22.32
C MET A 460 -5.99 -14.96 21.47
N LEU A 461 -4.99 -15.62 22.05
CA LEU A 461 -3.86 -16.21 21.30
C LEU A 461 -4.34 -17.27 20.29
N ASN A 462 -5.37 -18.03 20.64
CA ASN A 462 -5.98 -19.07 19.80
C ASN A 462 -7.05 -18.52 18.82
N GLY A 463 -7.07 -17.22 18.54
CA GLY A 463 -8.07 -16.59 17.66
C GLY A 463 -9.51 -16.63 18.19
N VAL A 464 -9.73 -17.01 19.45
CA VAL A 464 -11.06 -17.06 20.07
C VAL A 464 -11.40 -15.66 20.58
N ILE A 465 -12.26 -14.96 19.85
CA ILE A 465 -12.73 -13.63 20.27
C ILE A 465 -13.54 -13.77 21.56
N VAL A 466 -13.09 -13.11 22.63
CA VAL A 466 -13.68 -13.21 23.98
C VAL A 466 -13.70 -11.85 24.71
N ARG A 467 -14.78 -11.64 25.47
CA ARG A 467 -15.06 -10.43 26.25
C ARG A 467 -14.14 -10.33 27.48
N LYS A 468 -13.85 -9.12 27.98
CA LYS A 468 -13.16 -8.99 29.29
C LYS A 468 -14.00 -9.61 30.41
N PRO A 469 -13.37 -10.13 31.48
CA PRO A 469 -14.06 -10.48 32.72
C PRO A 469 -14.94 -9.33 33.19
N GLN A 470 -16.22 -9.60 33.43
CA GLN A 470 -17.17 -8.62 33.96
C GLN A 470 -17.38 -8.86 35.45
N LYS A 471 -17.06 -7.87 36.28
CA LYS A 471 -17.38 -7.88 37.71
C LYS A 471 -18.90 -7.94 37.89
N ILE A 472 -19.37 -8.91 38.67
CA ILE A 472 -20.77 -9.12 39.01
C ILE A 472 -20.95 -9.25 40.52
N LYS A 473 -22.16 -8.92 40.99
CA LYS A 473 -22.62 -9.21 42.35
C LYS A 473 -23.43 -10.50 42.30
N GLN A 474 -23.14 -11.43 43.20
CA GLN A 474 -23.84 -12.71 43.30
C GLN A 474 -24.25 -12.97 44.75
N SER A 475 -25.39 -13.63 44.94
CA SER A 475 -25.89 -14.15 46.22
C SER A 475 -25.90 -15.66 46.12
N LEU A 476 -25.49 -16.33 47.20
CA LEU A 476 -25.73 -17.75 47.38
C LEU A 476 -27.16 -17.92 47.91
N SER A 477 -27.86 -18.95 47.42
CA SER A 477 -29.27 -19.20 47.73
C SER A 477 -29.53 -19.15 49.23
N ASN A 478 -30.48 -18.30 49.62
CA ASN A 478 -30.96 -18.06 50.99
C ASN A 478 -30.01 -17.29 51.96
N GLU A 479 -28.88 -16.72 51.53
CA GLU A 479 -28.14 -15.73 52.33
C GLU A 479 -28.21 -14.30 51.77
N THR A 480 -28.38 -13.33 52.68
CA THR A 480 -28.28 -11.88 52.43
C THR A 480 -26.86 -11.39 52.11
N ARG A 481 -25.87 -12.30 52.09
CA ARG A 481 -24.47 -11.98 51.74
C ARG A 481 -24.28 -11.90 50.23
N ILE A 482 -24.03 -10.69 49.75
CA ILE A 482 -23.63 -10.42 48.37
C ILE A 482 -22.10 -10.47 48.26
N TYR A 483 -21.57 -11.38 47.45
CA TYR A 483 -20.14 -11.44 47.14
C TYR A 483 -19.85 -10.90 45.73
N THR A 484 -18.57 -10.58 45.51
CA THR A 484 -18.04 -10.23 44.19
C THR A 484 -17.60 -11.50 43.48
N ALA A 485 -18.12 -11.71 42.27
CA ALA A 485 -17.62 -12.69 41.32
C ALA A 485 -17.28 -11.99 39.99
N TYR A 486 -16.62 -12.70 39.08
CA TYR A 486 -16.24 -12.22 37.77
C TYR A 486 -16.72 -13.19 36.70
N LYS A 487 -17.22 -12.68 35.57
CA LYS A 487 -17.86 -13.47 34.51
C LYS A 487 -17.15 -13.26 33.17
N LEU A 488 -16.57 -14.32 32.62
CA LEU A 488 -16.12 -14.40 31.23
C LEU A 488 -17.27 -14.90 30.35
N HIS A 489 -17.35 -14.44 29.10
CA HIS A 489 -18.50 -14.74 28.22
C HIS A 489 -18.10 -14.79 26.74
N ILE A 490 -18.19 -15.98 26.15
CA ILE A 490 -17.87 -16.29 24.75
C ILE A 490 -19.19 -16.48 24.01
N SER A 491 -19.42 -15.72 22.94
CA SER A 491 -20.76 -15.58 22.35
C SER A 491 -20.81 -15.25 20.85
N THR A 492 -19.67 -14.89 20.27
CA THR A 492 -19.40 -14.90 18.81
C THR A 492 -19.60 -16.31 18.25
N PRO A 493 -20.41 -16.51 17.18
CA PRO A 493 -20.63 -17.83 16.58
C PRO A 493 -19.35 -18.62 16.26
N PHE A 494 -18.39 -18.04 15.54
CA PHE A 494 -17.09 -18.66 15.29
C PHE A 494 -16.34 -19.07 16.58
N SER A 495 -16.33 -18.23 17.62
CA SER A 495 -15.73 -18.58 18.91
C SER A 495 -16.49 -19.67 19.67
N LYS A 496 -17.79 -19.84 19.41
CA LYS A 496 -18.59 -20.95 19.96
C LYS A 496 -18.26 -22.24 19.20
N GLU A 497 -18.34 -22.21 17.88
CA GLU A 497 -18.03 -23.30 16.96
C GLU A 497 -16.63 -23.88 17.22
N LYS A 498 -15.59 -23.03 17.28
CA LYS A 498 -14.19 -23.40 17.57
C LYS A 498 -13.95 -24.00 18.97
N LEU A 499 -14.94 -23.95 19.88
CA LEU A 499 -14.82 -24.50 21.24
C LEU A 499 -15.82 -25.64 21.53
N ILE A 500 -17.07 -25.54 21.07
CA ILE A 500 -18.12 -26.52 21.34
C ILE A 500 -17.78 -27.89 20.73
N GLY A 501 -17.10 -27.91 19.57
CA GLY A 501 -16.58 -29.15 18.97
C GLY A 501 -15.35 -29.73 19.68
N LEU A 502 -14.83 -29.09 20.74
CA LEU A 502 -13.65 -29.50 21.50
C LEU A 502 -13.92 -29.68 23.01
N MET A 503 -15.12 -29.36 23.49
CA MET A 503 -15.54 -29.52 24.89
C MET A 503 -16.20 -30.89 25.08
N GLU A 504 -15.85 -31.60 26.16
CA GLU A 504 -16.42 -32.91 26.45
C GLU A 504 -17.84 -32.84 27.03
N LYS A 505 -18.20 -31.71 27.65
CA LYS A 505 -19.46 -31.56 28.40
C LYS A 505 -20.67 -31.52 27.44
N SER A 506 -21.17 -32.70 27.08
CA SER A 506 -22.32 -32.91 26.20
C SER A 506 -23.64 -32.47 26.86
N TYR A 507 -23.92 -31.17 26.82
CA TYR A 507 -25.22 -30.63 27.24
C TYR A 507 -26.32 -31.28 26.40
N SER A 508 -27.21 -32.03 27.06
CA SER A 508 -28.23 -32.90 26.44
C SER A 508 -29.34 -32.11 25.75
N ASP A 509 -29.01 -31.54 24.60
CA ASP A 509 -29.81 -30.51 23.94
C ASP A 509 -29.64 -30.56 22.42
N ASN A 510 -30.67 -31.03 21.71
CA ASN A 510 -30.72 -31.08 20.24
C ASN A 510 -30.49 -29.70 19.56
N ARG A 511 -30.55 -28.61 20.34
CA ARG A 511 -30.19 -27.26 19.90
C ARG A 511 -28.69 -27.07 19.64
N VAL A 512 -27.79 -27.92 20.15
CA VAL A 512 -26.35 -27.85 19.84
C VAL A 512 -26.10 -28.23 18.38
N ASN A 513 -26.65 -29.35 17.91
CA ASN A 513 -26.59 -29.74 16.50
C ASN A 513 -27.24 -28.68 15.59
N HIS A 514 -28.31 -28.02 16.04
CA HIS A 514 -28.92 -26.91 15.32
C HIS A 514 -28.06 -25.62 15.31
N ILE A 515 -27.07 -25.47 16.19
CA ILE A 515 -26.10 -24.36 16.16
C ILE A 515 -24.91 -24.70 15.25
N LEU A 516 -24.47 -25.96 15.22
CA LEU A 516 -23.40 -26.42 14.33
C LEU A 516 -23.86 -26.53 12.86
N ASN A 517 -25.13 -26.86 12.63
CA ASN A 517 -25.70 -27.01 11.27
C ASN A 517 -26.35 -25.73 10.72
N ASN A 518 -26.16 -24.57 11.35
CA ASN A 518 -26.65 -23.28 10.83
C ASN A 518 -25.51 -22.57 10.09
N ASP A 519 -25.63 -22.46 8.76
CA ASP A 519 -24.72 -21.70 7.88
C ASP A 519 -24.33 -20.34 8.50
N LEU A 520 -23.04 -19.99 8.43
CA LEU A 520 -22.48 -18.69 8.90
C LEU A 520 -22.91 -17.47 8.04
N LYS A 521 -24.05 -17.55 7.36
CA LYS A 521 -24.56 -16.53 6.43
C LYS A 521 -25.11 -15.30 7.18
N GLY A 522 -24.38 -14.19 7.10
CA GLY A 522 -24.95 -12.85 7.26
C GLY A 522 -25.20 -12.36 8.68
N SER A 523 -24.24 -12.51 9.61
CA SER A 523 -24.29 -11.70 10.83
C SER A 523 -23.99 -10.24 10.51
N THR A 524 -24.76 -9.30 11.05
CA THR A 524 -24.41 -7.86 10.90
C THR A 524 -23.10 -7.49 11.60
N LYS A 525 -22.55 -8.34 12.50
CA LYS A 525 -21.52 -7.96 13.48
C LYS A 525 -20.12 -8.53 13.19
N TYR A 526 -20.05 -9.55 12.35
CA TYR A 526 -18.82 -10.18 11.87
C TYR A 526 -19.08 -10.74 10.47
N LEU A 527 -18.03 -10.84 9.65
CA LEU A 527 -18.07 -11.46 8.34
C LEU A 527 -17.14 -12.68 8.36
N SER A 528 -17.60 -13.78 7.76
CA SER A 528 -16.76 -14.93 7.40
C SER A 528 -16.71 -15.00 5.88
N MET A 529 -15.53 -15.16 5.30
CA MET A 529 -15.32 -15.24 3.85
C MET A 529 -14.08 -16.10 3.59
N ASP A 530 -14.19 -17.15 2.80
CA ASP A 530 -13.08 -18.04 2.41
C ASP A 530 -12.26 -18.61 3.59
N GLY A 531 -12.95 -18.91 4.71
CA GLY A 531 -12.34 -19.38 5.96
C GLY A 531 -11.78 -18.28 6.87
N GLU A 532 -11.81 -17.03 6.42
CA GLU A 532 -11.24 -15.87 7.12
C GLU A 532 -12.28 -15.05 7.87
N VAL A 533 -11.93 -14.60 9.07
CA VAL A 533 -12.85 -13.94 10.01
C VAL A 533 -12.54 -12.44 10.10
N TYR A 534 -13.58 -11.61 9.96
CA TYR A 534 -13.49 -10.16 10.06
C TYR A 534 -14.50 -9.61 11.08
N THR A 535 -14.04 -8.81 12.04
CA THR A 535 -14.86 -8.18 13.09
C THR A 535 -15.31 -6.77 12.68
N ARG A 536 -16.59 -6.43 12.87
CA ARG A 536 -17.12 -5.11 12.47
C ARG A 536 -16.60 -3.99 13.37
N VAL A 537 -16.24 -2.85 12.78
CA VAL A 537 -15.97 -1.60 13.51
C VAL A 537 -17.26 -1.12 14.17
N GLU A 538 -17.24 -1.03 15.49
CA GLU A 538 -18.33 -0.52 16.31
C GLU A 538 -18.31 1.02 16.29
N TYR A 539 -17.17 1.62 16.55
CA TYR A 539 -16.94 3.06 16.41
C TYR A 539 -15.46 3.40 16.21
N THR A 540 -15.21 4.63 15.78
CA THR A 540 -13.91 5.29 15.67
C THR A 540 -13.99 6.58 16.47
N GLU A 541 -13.17 6.70 17.52
CA GLU A 541 -13.15 7.83 18.47
C GLU A 541 -11.83 8.58 18.34
N ILE A 542 -11.87 9.91 18.28
CA ILE A 542 -10.67 10.75 18.26
C ILE A 542 -10.31 11.10 19.71
N ILE A 543 -9.04 10.89 20.08
CA ILE A 543 -8.45 11.40 21.32
C ILE A 543 -7.50 12.52 20.90
N GLU A 544 -7.90 13.76 21.15
CA GLU A 544 -7.24 14.95 20.64
C GLU A 544 -5.95 15.29 21.42
N ASN A 545 -4.99 15.94 20.75
CA ASN A 545 -3.83 16.60 21.39
C ASN A 545 -2.96 15.70 22.31
N VAL A 546 -2.73 14.43 21.96
CA VAL A 546 -2.03 13.48 22.84
C VAL A 546 -0.51 13.45 22.61
N LYS A 547 0.24 13.82 23.66
CA LYS A 547 1.69 13.63 23.75
C LYS A 547 2.03 12.23 24.28
N THR A 548 2.63 11.38 23.44
CA THR A 548 3.00 10.01 23.82
C THR A 548 4.06 9.40 22.89
N LYS A 549 4.67 8.27 23.27
CA LYS A 549 5.56 7.49 22.38
C LYS A 549 4.77 6.49 21.55
N VAL A 550 5.11 6.41 20.27
CA VAL A 550 4.42 5.59 19.27
C VAL A 550 5.36 4.63 18.54
N TYR A 551 4.87 3.42 18.29
CA TYR A 551 5.66 2.26 17.88
C TYR A 551 5.14 1.63 16.58
N ASN A 552 6.00 0.96 15.82
CA ASN A 552 5.64 0.20 14.61
C ASN A 552 6.64 -0.95 14.46
N LEU A 553 6.22 -2.09 13.92
CA LEU A 553 7.13 -3.20 13.60
C LEU A 553 7.49 -3.19 12.11
N SER A 554 8.62 -3.81 11.79
CA SER A 554 8.94 -4.29 10.46
C SER A 554 9.01 -5.81 10.55
N VAL A 555 8.33 -6.48 9.63
CA VAL A 555 8.11 -7.92 9.68
C VAL A 555 8.47 -8.50 8.33
N GLU A 556 9.16 -9.64 8.37
CA GLU A 556 9.58 -10.43 7.22
C GLU A 556 8.42 -10.69 6.25
N ASN A 557 8.72 -10.85 4.95
CA ASN A 557 7.78 -11.11 3.86
C ASN A 557 6.65 -10.06 3.67
N SER A 558 5.66 -9.97 4.56
CA SER A 558 4.48 -9.12 4.39
C SER A 558 4.60 -7.69 4.92
N ASN A 559 5.55 -7.41 5.84
CA ASN A 559 5.57 -6.18 6.65
C ASN A 559 4.22 -5.83 7.33
N SER A 560 3.42 -6.86 7.61
CA SER A 560 2.12 -6.79 8.27
C SER A 560 2.15 -7.61 9.57
N TYR A 561 1.40 -7.21 10.60
CA TYR A 561 1.40 -7.93 11.89
C TYR A 561 0.19 -7.58 12.74
N THR A 562 -0.19 -8.52 13.61
CA THR A 562 -1.40 -8.43 14.44
C THR A 562 -1.19 -7.61 15.71
N VAL A 563 -1.96 -6.52 15.86
CA VAL A 563 -2.05 -5.69 17.07
C VAL A 563 -3.49 -5.59 17.55
N ASN A 564 -3.73 -5.86 18.84
CA ASN A 564 -5.05 -6.08 19.45
C ASN A 564 -5.98 -6.96 18.58
N GLY A 565 -5.41 -7.91 17.82
CA GLY A 565 -6.13 -8.80 16.90
C GLY A 565 -6.38 -8.27 15.47
N LEU A 566 -5.63 -7.27 14.96
CA LEU A 566 -5.88 -6.54 13.69
C LEU A 566 -4.54 -6.14 12.96
N VAL A 567 -4.46 -5.90 11.61
CA VAL A 567 -3.19 -6.02 10.78
C VAL A 567 -2.77 -4.79 9.86
N VAL A 568 -1.50 -4.60 9.33
CA VAL A 568 -0.86 -3.28 8.84
C VAL A 568 0.18 -3.21 7.60
N HIS A 569 0.81 -2.05 7.17
CA HIS A 569 1.67 -1.83 5.90
C HIS A 569 2.60 -0.51 5.74
N ASN A 570 3.87 -0.48 5.15
CA ASN A 570 4.79 0.73 4.80
C ASN A 570 6.11 0.63 3.80
N CYS A 571 6.46 1.57 2.81
CA CYS A 571 7.63 1.70 1.77
C CYS A 571 8.70 2.90 1.47
N TYR A 572 9.87 2.76 0.74
CA TYR A 572 10.64 3.88 0.01
C TYR A 572 11.61 3.57 -1.24
N VAL A 573 12.98 3.78 -1.25
CA VAL A 573 13.97 3.76 -2.44
C VAL A 573 15.48 3.36 -2.13
N MET A 574 16.29 2.71 -3.04
CA MET A 574 17.49 1.84 -2.71
C MET A 574 18.91 2.08 -3.32
N PRO A 575 19.99 1.57 -2.66
CA PRO A 575 21.38 1.44 -3.18
C PRO A 575 21.59 0.29 -4.20
N LYS A 576 22.79 0.22 -4.82
CA LYS A 576 23.29 -0.95 -5.59
C LYS A 576 23.42 -2.17 -4.66
N VAL A 577 23.10 -3.39 -5.12
CA VAL A 577 23.21 -4.60 -4.28
C VAL A 577 24.66 -5.04 -4.16
N GLU A 578 25.18 -5.24 -2.95
CA GLU A 578 26.54 -5.78 -2.76
C GLU A 578 26.55 -7.32 -2.90
N ASP A 579 27.70 -7.89 -3.28
CA ASP A 579 27.88 -9.30 -3.65
C ASP A 579 27.90 -10.28 -2.46
N ASN A 580 26.86 -10.24 -1.62
CA ASN A 580 26.67 -11.09 -0.44
C ASN A 580 25.17 -11.28 -0.11
N ILE A 581 24.85 -12.37 0.57
CA ILE A 581 23.47 -12.77 0.89
C ILE A 581 22.80 -11.72 1.80
N GLU A 582 23.57 -11.18 2.74
CA GLU A 582 23.15 -10.14 3.67
C GLU A 582 22.64 -8.91 2.91
N SER A 583 23.39 -8.38 1.94
CA SER A 583 22.98 -7.24 1.12
C SER A 583 21.84 -7.57 0.14
N ILE A 584 21.81 -8.78 -0.42
CA ILE A 584 20.72 -9.24 -1.28
C ILE A 584 19.38 -9.21 -0.53
N PHE A 585 19.34 -9.77 0.68
CA PHE A 585 18.13 -9.83 1.51
C PHE A 585 17.89 -8.54 2.32
N ASP A 586 18.92 -7.76 2.65
CA ASP A 586 18.73 -6.41 3.18
C ASP A 586 18.13 -5.48 2.13
N THR A 587 18.55 -5.60 0.87
CA THR A 587 17.88 -4.94 -0.25
C THR A 587 16.42 -5.39 -0.33
N ALA A 588 16.11 -6.69 -0.21
CA ALA A 588 14.72 -7.16 -0.16
C ALA A 588 13.94 -6.59 1.05
N LYS A 589 14.56 -6.54 2.24
CA LYS A 589 14.02 -5.91 3.47
C LYS A 589 13.76 -4.43 3.26
N TYR A 590 14.65 -3.70 2.62
CA TYR A 590 14.46 -2.29 2.30
C TYR A 590 13.48 -2.11 1.11
N LEU A 591 13.33 -3.10 0.20
CA LEU A 591 12.25 -3.19 -0.81
C LEU A 591 10.89 -3.62 -0.22
N ALA A 592 10.85 -4.18 0.99
CA ALA A 592 9.61 -4.55 1.69
C ALA A 592 9.22 -3.55 2.80
N ARG A 593 10.21 -2.86 3.39
CA ARG A 593 10.13 -1.44 3.75
C ARG A 593 10.16 -0.56 2.51
N THR A 594 9.99 -1.18 1.33
CA THR A 594 9.28 -0.68 0.16
C THR A 594 7.81 -1.25 0.09
N TYR A 595 7.20 -1.46 -1.08
CA TYR A 595 5.99 -0.83 -1.70
C TYR A 595 4.70 -0.37 -0.93
N SER A 596 4.58 -0.55 0.38
CA SER A 596 3.42 -0.19 1.21
C SER A 596 3.25 1.25 1.80
N TYR A 597 4.13 2.24 1.53
CA TYR A 597 4.01 3.71 1.87
C TYR A 597 3.52 4.50 0.62
N GLY A 598 3.61 4.00 -0.63
CA GLY A 598 3.36 4.74 -1.89
C GLY A 598 4.59 5.17 -2.73
N GLY A 599 5.80 5.14 -2.17
CA GLY A 599 7.10 5.02 -2.86
C GLY A 599 7.19 3.81 -3.83
N GLY A 600 8.16 3.85 -4.73
CA GLY A 600 8.47 2.80 -5.73
C GLY A 600 9.94 2.95 -6.16
N CYS A 601 10.62 1.84 -6.44
CA CYS A 601 12.07 1.72 -6.34
C CYS A 601 12.81 1.71 -7.67
N GLY A 602 14.03 2.23 -7.65
CA GLY A 602 15.10 1.76 -8.53
C GLY A 602 15.97 0.74 -7.81
N LEU A 603 16.55 -0.20 -8.54
CA LEU A 603 17.59 -1.11 -8.06
C LEU A 603 18.53 -1.55 -9.20
N THR A 604 19.80 -1.70 -8.86
CA THR A 604 20.90 -1.99 -9.80
C THR A 604 21.61 -3.28 -9.37
N LEU A 605 21.73 -4.25 -10.28
CA LEU A 605 22.21 -5.61 -9.99
C LEU A 605 23.64 -5.90 -10.44
N SER A 606 24.30 -4.96 -11.13
CA SER A 606 25.60 -5.11 -11.80
C SER A 606 26.78 -5.50 -10.89
N LYS A 607 26.60 -5.41 -9.57
CA LYS A 607 27.57 -5.80 -8.54
C LYS A 607 27.45 -7.26 -8.10
N LEU A 608 26.38 -7.99 -8.43
CA LEU A 608 26.20 -9.38 -8.05
C LEU A 608 26.97 -10.31 -8.99
N ARG A 609 27.75 -11.27 -8.46
CA ARG A 609 28.60 -12.14 -9.31
C ARG A 609 27.80 -12.98 -10.32
N PRO A 610 28.33 -13.21 -11.54
CA PRO A 610 27.61 -13.88 -12.62
C PRO A 610 27.43 -15.39 -12.39
N ARG A 611 26.51 -15.99 -13.15
CA ARG A 611 26.14 -17.41 -13.10
C ARG A 611 27.37 -18.31 -13.19
N GLY A 612 27.47 -19.27 -12.26
CA GLY A 612 28.60 -20.22 -12.22
C GLY A 612 29.86 -19.72 -11.50
N ALA A 613 29.96 -18.43 -11.16
CA ALA A 613 31.06 -17.91 -10.34
C ALA A 613 31.10 -18.58 -8.96
N ARG A 614 32.30 -18.77 -8.40
CA ARG A 614 32.51 -19.51 -7.13
C ARG A 614 31.87 -18.83 -5.94
N VAL A 615 31.40 -19.63 -4.99
CA VAL A 615 30.94 -19.18 -3.67
C VAL A 615 31.52 -20.07 -2.57
N ASN A 616 31.95 -19.46 -1.47
CA ASN A 616 32.55 -20.16 -0.32
C ASN A 616 31.46 -20.74 0.61
N ASN A 617 30.50 -21.47 0.04
CA ASN A 617 29.38 -22.11 0.75
C ASN A 617 29.04 -23.47 0.11
N ALA A 618 28.03 -24.16 0.65
CA ALA A 618 27.66 -25.52 0.24
C ALA A 618 27.25 -25.67 -1.25
N ALA A 619 26.86 -24.59 -1.94
CA ALA A 619 26.49 -24.62 -3.36
C ALA A 619 27.71 -24.64 -4.30
N SER A 620 28.91 -24.27 -3.82
CA SER A 620 30.17 -24.11 -4.57
C SER A 620 30.18 -23.06 -5.70
N THR A 621 29.07 -22.86 -6.41
CA THR A 621 28.89 -21.85 -7.48
C THR A 621 27.52 -21.16 -7.37
N THR A 622 27.40 -19.91 -7.84
CA THR A 622 26.15 -19.13 -7.79
C THR A 622 25.18 -19.43 -8.95
N THR A 623 23.90 -19.13 -8.73
CA THR A 623 22.83 -19.10 -9.75
C THR A 623 22.85 -17.85 -10.64
N GLY A 624 23.69 -16.84 -10.33
CA GLY A 624 23.87 -15.61 -11.11
C GLY A 624 22.96 -14.46 -10.71
N ALA A 625 23.35 -13.24 -11.08
CA ALA A 625 22.69 -11.98 -10.70
C ALA A 625 21.22 -11.94 -11.11
N VAL A 626 20.90 -12.45 -12.31
CA VAL A 626 19.54 -12.49 -12.87
C VAL A 626 18.59 -13.34 -12.03
N SER A 627 19.08 -14.35 -11.31
CA SER A 627 18.23 -15.21 -10.47
C SER A 627 17.59 -14.46 -9.29
N PHE A 628 18.17 -13.35 -8.84
CA PHE A 628 17.60 -12.51 -7.77
C PHE A 628 16.55 -11.50 -8.28
N MET A 629 16.37 -11.36 -9.60
CA MET A 629 15.29 -10.52 -10.16
C MET A 629 13.90 -11.05 -9.79
N ASP A 630 13.73 -12.38 -9.74
CA ASP A 630 12.46 -13.01 -9.34
C ASP A 630 12.11 -12.68 -7.88
N LEU A 631 13.09 -12.67 -6.95
CA LEU A 631 12.91 -12.22 -5.56
C LEU A 631 12.41 -10.77 -5.49
N TYR A 632 13.07 -9.84 -6.19
CA TYR A 632 12.73 -8.42 -6.13
C TYR A 632 11.40 -8.10 -6.84
N SER A 633 11.08 -8.79 -7.93
CA SER A 633 9.77 -8.72 -8.58
C SER A 633 8.67 -9.27 -7.65
N LEU A 634 8.88 -10.41 -7.00
CA LEU A 634 7.92 -11.00 -6.07
C LEU A 634 7.62 -10.07 -4.89
N VAL A 635 8.66 -9.51 -4.24
CA VAL A 635 8.51 -8.48 -3.18
C VAL A 635 7.74 -7.25 -3.69
N THR A 636 7.85 -6.93 -4.98
CA THR A 636 7.10 -5.82 -5.61
C THR A 636 5.62 -6.15 -5.87
N GLY A 637 5.32 -7.39 -6.25
CA GLY A 637 3.96 -7.86 -6.48
C GLY A 637 3.13 -8.08 -5.21
N LEU A 638 3.76 -8.58 -4.15
CA LEU A 638 3.11 -8.90 -2.87
C LEU A 638 2.59 -7.67 -2.12
N ILE A 639 3.10 -6.47 -2.40
CA ILE A 639 2.96 -5.30 -1.53
C ILE A 639 2.34 -4.11 -2.30
N GLY A 640 1.23 -3.57 -1.79
CA GLY A 640 0.45 -2.55 -2.51
C GLY A 640 -0.34 -1.52 -1.70
N MET A 641 -1.06 -0.67 -2.44
CA MET A 641 -1.88 0.46 -2.02
C MET A 641 -3.27 0.43 -2.71
N ARG A 642 -4.23 1.23 -2.23
CA ARG A 642 -5.57 1.39 -2.86
C ARG A 642 -5.44 1.67 -4.36
N GLY A 643 -5.83 0.70 -5.20
CA GLY A 643 -5.78 0.80 -6.66
C GLY A 643 -4.38 0.96 -7.29
N ARG A 644 -3.28 0.73 -6.54
CA ARG A 644 -1.90 0.90 -7.03
C ARG A 644 -0.97 -0.14 -6.40
N ARG A 645 -0.39 -1.02 -7.22
CA ARG A 645 0.63 -2.00 -6.81
C ARG A 645 1.98 -1.31 -6.53
N GLY A 646 2.95 -2.07 -6.01
CA GLY A 646 4.36 -1.69 -6.10
C GLY A 646 4.82 -1.47 -7.55
N ALA A 647 5.95 -0.78 -7.70
CA ALA A 647 6.58 -0.53 -8.98
C ALA A 647 8.10 -0.44 -8.78
N LEU A 648 8.85 -1.22 -9.55
CA LEU A 648 10.29 -1.38 -9.48
C LEU A 648 10.92 -1.11 -10.87
N MET A 649 12.11 -0.52 -10.90
CA MET A 649 13.05 -0.60 -12.02
C MET A 649 14.21 -1.50 -11.58
N LEU A 650 14.56 -2.48 -12.40
CA LEU A 650 15.79 -3.27 -12.30
C LEU A 650 16.73 -2.89 -13.45
N ASN A 651 18.01 -2.64 -13.17
CA ASN A 651 19.00 -2.36 -14.20
C ASN A 651 20.32 -3.12 -13.99
N MET A 652 21.05 -3.31 -15.09
CA MET A 652 22.32 -4.05 -15.15
C MET A 652 23.25 -3.42 -16.20
N ASP A 653 24.55 -3.41 -15.90
CA ASP A 653 25.60 -2.82 -16.73
C ASP A 653 25.92 -3.74 -17.93
N VAL A 654 26.11 -3.15 -19.11
CA VAL A 654 26.26 -3.90 -20.38
C VAL A 654 27.53 -4.76 -20.44
N ASN A 655 28.52 -4.47 -19.60
CA ASN A 655 29.71 -5.31 -19.40
C ASN A 655 29.50 -6.49 -18.44
N HIS A 656 28.34 -6.63 -17.81
CA HIS A 656 28.11 -7.72 -16.86
C HIS A 656 28.00 -9.08 -17.58
N PRO A 657 28.71 -10.16 -17.16
CA PRO A 657 28.67 -11.44 -17.90
C PRO A 657 27.29 -12.10 -17.98
N ASP A 658 26.35 -11.83 -17.06
CA ASP A 658 24.95 -12.28 -17.13
C ASP A 658 24.05 -11.40 -18.02
N ILE A 659 24.54 -10.34 -18.68
CA ILE A 659 23.71 -9.36 -19.40
C ILE A 659 22.82 -10.01 -20.47
N GLY A 660 23.30 -11.08 -21.12
CA GLY A 660 22.50 -11.84 -22.10
C GLY A 660 21.26 -12.51 -21.48
N ASP A 661 21.38 -13.02 -20.26
CA ASP A 661 20.28 -13.60 -19.49
C ASP A 661 19.33 -12.51 -18.96
N PHE A 662 19.87 -11.35 -18.57
CA PHE A 662 19.09 -10.19 -18.12
C PHE A 662 18.20 -9.64 -19.24
N ILE A 663 18.74 -9.56 -20.47
CA ILE A 663 18.00 -9.13 -21.66
C ILE A 663 16.89 -10.13 -22.02
N ASP A 664 17.08 -11.44 -21.81
CA ASP A 664 16.09 -12.49 -22.12
C ASP A 664 15.03 -12.73 -21.02
N VAL A 665 15.25 -12.28 -19.78
CA VAL A 665 14.47 -12.73 -18.60
C VAL A 665 12.95 -12.53 -18.71
N LYS A 666 12.50 -11.57 -19.54
CA LYS A 666 11.08 -11.25 -19.78
C LYS A 666 10.43 -11.96 -20.97
N ASN A 667 11.21 -12.69 -21.78
CA ASN A 667 10.62 -13.56 -22.81
C ASN A 667 9.79 -14.69 -22.19
N ASP A 668 10.04 -15.03 -20.92
CA ASP A 668 9.11 -15.75 -20.05
C ASP A 668 8.07 -14.78 -19.44
N LEU A 669 6.85 -14.81 -19.99
CA LEU A 669 5.71 -13.98 -19.55
C LEU A 669 5.26 -14.24 -18.10
N SER A 670 5.72 -15.32 -17.46
CA SER A 670 5.43 -15.59 -16.03
C SER A 670 6.39 -14.87 -15.08
N LYS A 671 7.52 -14.36 -15.57
CA LYS A 671 8.60 -13.77 -14.77
C LYS A 671 8.62 -12.25 -14.80
N ILE A 672 9.24 -11.68 -13.76
CA ILE A 672 9.53 -10.23 -13.61
C ILE A 672 8.30 -9.33 -13.85
N THR A 673 7.10 -9.83 -13.51
CA THR A 673 5.80 -9.21 -13.84
C THR A 673 5.49 -7.91 -13.09
N TYR A 674 6.34 -7.48 -12.15
CA TYR A 674 6.14 -6.31 -11.29
C TYR A 674 7.28 -5.28 -11.33
N ALA A 675 8.32 -5.52 -12.14
CA ALA A 675 9.39 -4.55 -12.41
C ALA A 675 9.39 -4.15 -13.88
N ASN A 676 9.91 -2.97 -14.19
CA ASN A 676 10.49 -2.64 -15.49
C ASN A 676 11.98 -3.06 -15.47
N ILE A 677 12.55 -3.43 -16.62
CA ILE A 677 13.98 -3.70 -16.79
C ILE A 677 14.62 -2.72 -17.79
N SER A 678 15.86 -2.33 -17.57
CA SER A 678 16.65 -1.51 -18.51
C SER A 678 18.13 -1.85 -18.45
N VAL A 679 18.84 -1.70 -19.56
CA VAL A 679 20.29 -1.90 -19.63
C VAL A 679 21.00 -0.57 -19.44
N ASN A 680 22.01 -0.56 -18.57
CA ASN A 680 22.96 0.54 -18.42
C ASN A 680 24.03 0.38 -19.52
N ILE A 681 23.99 1.26 -20.51
CA ILE A 681 24.86 1.27 -21.68
C ILE A 681 25.94 2.35 -21.50
N ASP A 682 27.20 1.96 -21.66
CA ASP A 682 28.33 2.91 -21.72
C ASP A 682 28.65 3.34 -23.17
N ASP A 683 29.33 4.47 -23.31
CA ASP A 683 29.67 5.03 -24.62
C ASP A 683 30.59 4.08 -25.43
N LYS A 684 31.45 3.32 -24.76
CA LYS A 684 32.37 2.35 -25.38
C LYS A 684 31.63 1.21 -26.06
N PHE A 685 30.54 0.72 -25.45
CA PHE A 685 29.68 -0.28 -26.07
C PHE A 685 29.03 0.27 -27.34
N MET A 686 28.56 1.52 -27.31
CA MET A 686 27.95 2.15 -28.49
C MET A 686 28.97 2.43 -29.62
N GLU A 687 30.20 2.83 -29.28
CA GLU A 687 31.32 2.91 -30.24
C GLU A 687 31.61 1.54 -30.86
N ALA A 688 31.72 0.48 -30.05
CA ALA A 688 31.96 -0.89 -30.53
C ALA A 688 30.80 -1.44 -31.38
N VAL A 689 29.54 -1.09 -31.07
CA VAL A 689 28.37 -1.41 -31.91
C VAL A 689 28.46 -0.76 -33.29
N LYS A 690 28.85 0.52 -33.35
CA LYS A 690 28.97 1.27 -34.61
C LYS A 690 30.14 0.80 -35.47
N ASN A 691 31.27 0.44 -34.84
CA ASN A 691 32.47 -0.03 -35.53
C ASN A 691 32.43 -1.53 -35.86
N ASP A 692 31.44 -2.28 -35.35
CA ASP A 692 31.31 -3.74 -35.46
C ASP A 692 32.45 -4.52 -34.76
N GLU A 693 32.87 -4.03 -33.60
CA GLU A 693 34.01 -4.52 -32.81
C GLU A 693 33.64 -5.57 -31.74
N GLU A 694 34.67 -6.19 -31.16
CA GLU A 694 34.53 -6.98 -29.93
C GLU A 694 34.40 -6.07 -28.70
N TYR A 695 33.47 -6.39 -27.81
CA TYR A 695 33.32 -5.79 -26.49
C TYR A 695 33.57 -6.86 -25.41
N GLU A 696 34.17 -6.47 -24.29
CA GLU A 696 34.52 -7.38 -23.20
C GLU A 696 33.48 -7.31 -22.08
N LEU A 697 32.78 -8.43 -21.85
CA LEU A 697 32.04 -8.62 -20.60
C LEU A 697 33.04 -9.03 -19.52
N TYR A 698 33.02 -8.36 -18.36
CA TYR A 698 34.00 -8.54 -17.30
C TYR A 698 33.37 -8.46 -15.91
N PHE A 699 33.78 -9.35 -15.00
CA PHE A 699 33.47 -9.27 -13.58
C PHE A 699 34.64 -9.77 -12.72
N LYS A 700 34.88 -9.13 -11.58
CA LYS A 700 35.87 -9.56 -10.58
C LYS A 700 35.21 -9.88 -9.24
N VAL A 701 35.33 -11.14 -8.82
CA VAL A 701 34.74 -11.65 -7.58
C VAL A 701 35.70 -11.41 -6.42
N GLU A 702 35.67 -10.22 -5.80
CA GLU A 702 36.60 -9.82 -4.72
C GLU A 702 36.69 -10.84 -3.57
N ALA A 703 35.60 -11.55 -3.26
CA ALA A 703 35.56 -12.58 -2.20
C ALA A 703 36.33 -13.88 -2.53
N THR A 704 36.81 -14.06 -3.77
CA THR A 704 37.54 -15.27 -4.21
C THR A 704 38.78 -14.96 -5.06
N GLY A 705 38.91 -13.75 -5.60
CA GLY A 705 39.92 -13.39 -6.59
C GLY A 705 39.64 -13.93 -7.99
N GLU A 706 38.46 -14.48 -8.26
CA GLU A 706 38.07 -15.00 -9.57
C GLU A 706 37.73 -13.85 -10.53
N GLU A 707 38.47 -13.75 -11.63
CA GLU A 707 38.23 -12.80 -12.72
C GLU A 707 37.57 -13.53 -13.89
N ILE A 708 36.43 -13.01 -14.35
CA ILE A 708 35.54 -13.63 -15.32
C ILE A 708 35.43 -12.69 -16.51
N SER A 709 36.12 -13.03 -17.61
CA SER A 709 36.07 -12.30 -18.89
C SER A 709 35.38 -13.13 -19.96
N LYS A 710 34.57 -12.47 -20.79
CA LYS A 710 33.98 -13.03 -22.01
C LYS A 710 33.88 -11.95 -23.08
N LYS A 711 34.70 -12.06 -24.12
CA LYS A 711 34.53 -11.27 -25.35
C LYS A 711 33.27 -11.68 -26.10
N ILE A 712 32.60 -10.69 -26.67
CA ILE A 712 31.43 -10.81 -27.54
C ILE A 712 31.56 -9.80 -28.69
N ARG A 713 30.87 -10.02 -29.81
CA ARG A 713 30.67 -8.96 -30.81
C ARG A 713 29.59 -8.00 -30.29
N ALA A 714 29.92 -6.72 -30.15
CA ALA A 714 29.03 -5.75 -29.49
C ALA A 714 27.66 -5.66 -30.19
N LYS A 715 27.69 -5.63 -31.53
CA LYS A 715 26.53 -5.58 -32.41
C LYS A 715 25.55 -6.73 -32.22
N ASP A 716 26.03 -7.95 -31.96
CA ASP A 716 25.16 -9.12 -31.76
C ASP A 716 24.37 -9.01 -30.44
N LEU A 717 24.97 -8.43 -29.39
CA LEU A 717 24.29 -8.15 -28.12
C LEU A 717 23.30 -6.97 -28.24
N PHE A 718 23.66 -5.93 -28.98
CA PHE A 718 22.79 -4.78 -29.22
C PHE A 718 21.54 -5.18 -30.02
N ARG A 719 21.72 -5.99 -31.07
CA ARG A 719 20.61 -6.56 -31.85
C ARG A 719 19.72 -7.49 -31.04
N LYS A 720 20.28 -8.22 -30.06
CA LYS A 720 19.51 -9.02 -29.08
C LYS A 720 18.65 -8.13 -28.17
N LEU A 721 19.20 -7.02 -27.67
CA LEU A 721 18.49 -6.01 -26.89
C LEU A 721 17.33 -5.41 -27.71
N ALA A 722 17.63 -4.94 -28.93
CA ALA A 722 16.66 -4.39 -29.86
C ALA A 722 15.53 -5.37 -30.19
N LYS A 723 15.86 -6.64 -30.48
CA LYS A 723 14.86 -7.69 -30.73
C LYS A 723 13.94 -7.94 -29.52
N ASN A 724 14.49 -8.09 -28.32
CA ASN A 724 13.64 -8.36 -27.15
C ASN A 724 12.76 -7.15 -26.81
N ASN A 725 13.24 -5.91 -27.03
CA ASN A 725 12.35 -4.74 -26.96
C ASN A 725 11.25 -4.78 -28.04
N TRP A 726 11.60 -5.13 -29.28
CA TRP A 726 10.63 -5.27 -30.38
C TRP A 726 9.54 -6.32 -30.10
N ASP A 727 9.88 -7.41 -29.40
CA ASP A 727 8.95 -8.46 -28.96
C ASP A 727 8.13 -8.07 -27.73
N MET A 728 8.75 -7.45 -26.70
CA MET A 728 8.23 -7.36 -25.33
C MET A 728 8.03 -5.92 -24.79
N ALA A 729 8.45 -4.90 -25.54
CA ALA A 729 8.64 -3.50 -25.15
C ALA A 729 9.65 -3.27 -23.99
N GLU A 730 10.47 -4.27 -23.65
CA GLU A 730 11.54 -4.20 -22.66
C GLU A 730 12.71 -5.13 -23.05
N PRO A 731 13.96 -4.85 -22.65
CA PRO A 731 14.41 -3.76 -21.78
C PRO A 731 14.41 -2.38 -22.44
N GLY A 732 14.39 -1.33 -21.62
CA GLY A 732 14.78 0.03 -22.03
C GLY A 732 16.30 0.24 -22.00
N ILE A 733 16.78 1.42 -22.42
CA ILE A 733 18.19 1.80 -22.33
C ILE A 733 18.38 3.03 -21.44
N LEU A 734 19.44 3.01 -20.64
CA LEU A 734 19.96 4.10 -19.82
C LEU A 734 21.43 4.35 -20.22
N TYR A 735 21.76 5.55 -20.71
CA TYR A 735 23.11 5.89 -21.18
C TYR A 735 23.94 6.43 -20.01
N THR A 736 24.79 5.59 -19.42
CA THR A 736 25.37 5.86 -18.10
C THR A 736 26.37 7.01 -18.10
N ASP A 737 27.21 7.15 -19.13
CA ASP A 737 28.15 8.26 -19.22
C ASP A 737 27.41 9.61 -19.35
N LYS A 738 26.29 9.65 -20.08
CA LYS A 738 25.45 10.86 -20.16
C LYS A 738 24.68 11.14 -18.87
N ILE A 739 24.24 10.09 -18.16
CA ILE A 739 23.67 10.22 -16.80
C ILE A 739 24.69 10.86 -15.85
N ASN A 740 25.93 10.36 -15.84
CA ASN A 740 26.97 10.74 -14.89
C ASN A 740 27.70 12.06 -15.23
N SER A 741 27.68 12.51 -16.49
CA SER A 741 28.32 13.76 -16.93
C SER A 741 27.39 14.98 -17.01
N TRP A 742 26.07 14.78 -17.17
CA TRP A 742 25.13 15.86 -17.48
C TRP A 742 24.20 16.22 -16.32
N HIS A 743 24.78 16.59 -15.18
CA HIS A 743 24.06 17.03 -13.98
C HIS A 743 24.95 17.95 -13.13
N LEU A 744 24.35 18.67 -12.17
CA LEU A 744 25.04 19.68 -11.36
C LEU A 744 26.21 19.10 -10.53
N MET A 745 26.11 17.83 -10.10
CA MET A 745 27.11 17.18 -9.24
C MET A 745 28.22 16.44 -10.01
N SER A 746 28.32 16.57 -11.35
CA SER A 746 29.19 15.73 -12.20
C SER A 746 30.67 15.70 -11.78
N GLU A 747 31.20 16.83 -11.31
CA GLU A 747 32.62 16.94 -10.93
C GLU A 747 32.89 16.58 -9.45
N ASP A 748 31.85 16.27 -8.66
CA ASP A 748 32.01 15.83 -7.28
C ASP A 748 32.36 14.34 -7.24
N LYS A 749 33.65 14.04 -7.10
CA LYS A 749 34.19 12.68 -6.99
C LYS A 749 33.69 11.89 -5.76
N SER A 750 32.94 12.52 -4.84
CA SER A 750 32.24 11.86 -3.74
C SER A 750 30.78 11.48 -4.04
N PHE A 751 30.28 11.81 -5.24
CA PHE A 751 28.91 11.58 -5.67
C PHE A 751 28.85 10.50 -6.77
N GLU A 752 27.89 9.57 -6.63
CA GLU A 752 27.45 8.70 -7.72
C GLU A 752 25.92 8.53 -7.68
N PHE A 753 25.31 8.28 -8.83
CA PHE A 753 23.96 7.74 -8.88
C PHE A 753 23.98 6.22 -8.60
N ALA A 754 23.05 5.74 -7.78
CA ALA A 754 22.87 4.31 -7.53
C ALA A 754 22.10 3.63 -8.68
N GLY A 755 21.17 4.36 -9.30
CA GLY A 755 20.34 3.91 -10.43
C GLY A 755 19.23 4.91 -10.74
N VAL A 756 18.17 4.47 -11.42
CA VAL A 756 16.99 5.29 -11.73
C VAL A 756 15.71 4.72 -11.12
N ASN A 757 14.75 5.60 -10.84
CA ASN A 757 13.41 5.25 -10.34
C ASN A 757 12.55 4.44 -11.35
N PRO A 758 11.35 3.94 -10.98
CA PRO A 758 10.53 3.07 -11.84
C PRO A 758 10.20 3.55 -13.26
N CYS A 759 10.18 4.87 -13.51
CA CYS A 759 9.85 5.47 -14.80
C CYS A 759 11.03 6.22 -15.45
N ALA A 760 12.24 6.07 -14.89
CA ALA A 760 13.52 6.60 -15.38
C ALA A 760 13.64 8.14 -15.50
N GLU A 761 12.72 8.94 -14.96
CA GLU A 761 12.85 10.41 -14.91
C GLU A 761 13.79 10.92 -13.80
N GLU A 762 14.05 10.09 -12.79
CA GLU A 762 14.82 10.45 -11.59
C GLU A 762 16.00 9.50 -11.42
N THR A 763 17.18 9.97 -11.86
CA THR A 763 18.50 9.46 -11.50
C THR A 763 18.75 9.76 -10.02
N LEU A 764 18.93 8.74 -9.18
CA LEU A 764 19.00 8.92 -7.72
C LEU A 764 20.25 8.26 -7.11
N PRO A 765 20.90 8.89 -6.12
CA PRO A 765 21.94 8.28 -5.32
C PRO A 765 21.35 7.19 -4.41
N ALA A 766 22.22 6.44 -3.73
CA ALA A 766 21.81 5.47 -2.72
C ALA A 766 20.87 6.12 -1.70
N PHE A 767 19.71 5.51 -1.45
CA PHE A 767 18.67 6.06 -0.56
C PHE A 767 18.11 7.45 -0.96
N GLY A 768 18.34 7.90 -2.20
CA GLY A 768 17.75 9.12 -2.75
C GLY A 768 16.22 9.07 -2.78
N SER A 769 15.58 10.25 -2.82
CA SER A 769 14.12 10.35 -2.87
C SER A 769 13.65 11.52 -3.73
N CYS A 770 12.39 11.51 -4.10
CA CYS A 770 11.86 12.21 -5.27
C CYS A 770 10.56 12.94 -4.91
N ASN A 771 10.61 14.29 -5.00
CA ASN A 771 9.50 15.21 -4.75
C ASN A 771 9.20 15.98 -6.05
N LEU A 772 8.04 15.73 -6.67
CA LEU A 772 7.75 16.14 -8.05
C LEU A 772 6.58 17.12 -8.18
N ALA A 773 6.68 18.05 -9.12
CA ALA A 773 5.56 18.82 -9.65
C ALA A 773 5.77 19.16 -11.13
N SER A 774 4.68 19.46 -11.84
CA SER A 774 4.70 19.74 -13.28
C SER A 774 3.98 21.04 -13.64
N ILE A 775 4.59 21.87 -14.49
CA ILE A 775 3.99 23.07 -15.08
C ILE A 775 3.26 22.67 -16.37
N ASN A 776 2.00 23.09 -16.53
CA ASN A 776 1.24 22.89 -17.77
C ASN A 776 1.56 24.01 -18.76
N LEU A 777 2.39 23.71 -19.77
CA LEU A 777 2.86 24.71 -20.73
C LEU A 777 1.72 25.31 -21.58
N SER A 778 0.68 24.52 -21.84
CA SER A 778 -0.48 24.93 -22.65
C SER A 778 -1.26 26.12 -22.07
N GLU A 779 -1.16 26.36 -20.76
CA GLU A 779 -1.83 27.48 -20.08
C GLU A 779 -0.99 28.76 -20.06
N PHE A 780 0.19 28.76 -20.67
CA PHE A 780 1.02 29.95 -20.88
C PHE A 780 0.96 30.47 -22.33
N VAL A 781 0.12 29.87 -23.18
CA VAL A 781 -0.18 30.39 -24.53
C VAL A 781 -1.28 31.46 -24.44
N LYS A 782 -0.97 32.66 -24.91
CA LYS A 782 -1.89 33.78 -25.07
C LYS A 782 -2.39 33.83 -26.52
N ASN A 783 -3.67 34.15 -26.71
CA ASN A 783 -4.37 34.12 -28.01
C ASN A 783 -4.29 32.74 -28.72
N PRO A 784 -4.55 31.62 -28.02
CA PRO A 784 -4.37 30.28 -28.57
C PRO A 784 -5.19 30.06 -29.85
N PHE A 785 -4.68 29.19 -30.72
CA PHE A 785 -5.26 28.82 -32.01
C PHE A 785 -5.39 29.97 -33.03
N THR A 786 -4.73 31.10 -32.80
CA THR A 786 -4.70 32.24 -33.73
C THR A 786 -3.29 32.51 -34.26
N LYS A 787 -3.17 33.22 -35.39
CA LYS A 787 -1.89 33.75 -35.89
C LYS A 787 -1.19 34.78 -34.96
N TYR A 788 -1.81 35.10 -33.82
CA TYR A 788 -1.24 35.95 -32.76
C TYR A 788 -0.95 35.15 -31.49
N ALA A 789 -0.97 33.82 -31.57
CA ALA A 789 -0.63 32.92 -30.47
C ALA A 789 0.83 33.10 -30.06
N ARG A 790 1.09 33.22 -28.75
CA ARG A 790 2.45 33.38 -28.22
C ARG A 790 2.56 32.88 -26.78
N PHE A 791 3.76 32.46 -26.38
CA PHE A 791 4.04 32.05 -25.01
C PHE A 791 4.28 33.28 -24.08
N GLU A 792 3.80 33.22 -22.83
CA GLU A 792 3.97 34.28 -21.81
C GLU A 792 5.13 33.94 -20.85
N PHE A 793 6.37 34.12 -21.34
CA PHE A 793 7.63 33.78 -20.65
C PHE A 793 7.74 34.38 -19.24
N GLU A 794 7.27 35.60 -19.01
CA GLU A 794 7.39 36.28 -17.71
C GLU A 794 6.55 35.57 -16.63
N LYS A 795 5.35 35.12 -17.00
CA LYS A 795 4.47 34.33 -16.11
C LYS A 795 4.96 32.90 -15.95
N PHE A 796 5.63 32.35 -16.97
CA PHE A 796 6.26 31.05 -16.87
C PHE A 796 7.45 31.08 -15.89
N SER A 797 8.32 32.10 -15.97
CA SER A 797 9.36 32.37 -14.96
C SER A 797 8.76 32.53 -13.55
N GLU A 798 7.69 33.32 -13.40
CA GLU A 798 6.95 33.43 -12.12
C GLU A 798 6.47 32.05 -11.63
N MET A 799 6.01 31.17 -12.52
CA MET A 799 5.57 29.82 -12.17
C MET A 799 6.74 28.90 -11.77
N VAL A 800 7.86 28.94 -12.50
CA VAL A 800 9.07 28.18 -12.16
C VAL A 800 9.59 28.56 -10.77
N ARG A 801 9.64 29.86 -10.49
CA ARG A 801 10.01 30.41 -9.17
C ARG A 801 9.15 29.85 -8.06
N ASN A 802 7.84 29.97 -8.19
CA ASN A 802 6.88 29.44 -7.22
C ASN A 802 7.00 27.91 -7.09
N GLY A 803 7.28 27.18 -8.18
CA GLY A 803 7.47 25.73 -8.21
C GLY A 803 8.69 25.26 -7.41
N ILE A 804 9.85 25.89 -7.57
CA ILE A 804 11.08 25.55 -6.83
C ILE A 804 10.96 25.87 -5.33
N MET A 805 10.27 26.96 -4.99
CA MET A 805 9.91 27.27 -3.60
C MET A 805 8.98 26.19 -3.02
N PHE A 806 7.88 25.88 -3.70
CA PHE A 806 6.92 24.84 -3.30
C PHE A 806 7.57 23.46 -3.11
N LEU A 807 8.48 23.06 -3.99
CA LEU A 807 9.16 21.77 -3.87
C LEU A 807 10.17 21.74 -2.72
N ASN A 808 10.81 22.87 -2.38
CA ASN A 808 11.60 22.97 -1.15
C ASN A 808 10.73 22.93 0.11
N GLU A 809 9.56 23.59 0.13
CA GLU A 809 8.57 23.45 1.22
C GLU A 809 8.20 21.97 1.43
N VAL A 810 7.84 21.27 0.34
CA VAL A 810 7.47 19.85 0.37
C VAL A 810 8.64 18.96 0.80
N LEU A 811 9.87 19.26 0.37
CA LEU A 811 11.06 18.52 0.80
C LEU A 811 11.30 18.69 2.31
N ASP A 812 11.21 19.91 2.85
CA ASP A 812 11.41 20.16 4.29
C ASP A 812 10.26 19.60 5.15
N GLU A 813 9.04 19.51 4.62
CA GLU A 813 7.94 18.73 5.21
C GLU A 813 8.25 17.21 5.20
N ASN A 814 8.67 16.66 4.06
CA ASN A 814 8.86 15.21 3.82
C ASN A 814 10.19 14.65 4.41
N MET A 815 11.19 15.47 4.67
CA MET A 815 12.50 15.02 5.15
C MET A 815 12.44 14.22 6.46
N LYS A 816 11.55 14.60 7.39
CA LYS A 816 11.30 13.86 8.65
C LYS A 816 10.36 12.66 8.47
N MET A 817 9.81 12.49 7.28
CA MET A 817 8.80 11.49 6.93
C MET A 817 9.40 10.21 6.31
N HIS A 818 10.63 10.22 5.80
CA HIS A 818 11.26 8.98 5.32
C HIS A 818 11.46 7.96 6.48
N PRO A 819 11.36 6.64 6.22
CA PRO A 819 11.36 5.61 7.26
C PRO A 819 12.72 4.99 7.53
N ILE A 820 13.54 4.82 6.49
CA ILE A 820 14.94 4.41 6.61
C ILE A 820 15.72 5.68 6.96
N PRO A 821 16.47 5.73 8.09
CA PRO A 821 17.21 6.92 8.51
C PRO A 821 18.10 7.52 7.41
N GLU A 822 18.74 6.66 6.63
CA GLU A 822 19.62 6.96 5.51
C GLU A 822 18.90 7.77 4.42
N GLN A 823 17.60 7.56 4.21
CA GLN A 823 16.78 8.35 3.27
C GLN A 823 16.46 9.75 3.83
N ARG A 824 16.31 9.90 5.16
CA ARG A 824 16.19 11.23 5.79
C ARG A 824 17.49 12.02 5.62
N GLN A 825 18.60 11.34 5.87
CA GLN A 825 19.95 11.90 5.78
C GLN A 825 20.25 12.33 4.35
N MET A 826 20.04 11.45 3.35
CA MET A 826 20.24 11.79 1.93
C MET A 826 19.31 12.94 1.47
N SER A 827 18.04 12.96 1.92
CA SER A 827 17.12 14.07 1.62
C SER A 827 17.52 15.39 2.29
N TYR A 828 18.23 15.36 3.42
CA TYR A 828 18.81 16.55 4.05
C TYR A 828 20.09 17.00 3.33
N ASP A 829 20.99 16.07 3.04
CA ASP A 829 22.35 16.32 2.55
C ASP A 829 22.38 16.86 1.11
N LEU A 830 21.47 16.37 0.26
CA LEU A 830 21.43 16.69 -1.17
C LEU A 830 20.22 17.51 -1.59
N ARG A 831 19.12 17.46 -0.83
CA ARG A 831 17.89 18.25 -1.07
C ARG A 831 17.33 18.15 -2.50
N GLN A 832 17.37 16.96 -3.11
CA GLN A 832 16.91 16.74 -4.48
C GLN A 832 15.41 17.02 -4.64
N ILE A 833 15.06 17.74 -5.70
CA ILE A 833 13.67 17.99 -6.13
C ILE A 833 13.57 17.81 -7.65
N GLY A 834 12.34 17.69 -8.15
CA GLY A 834 12.06 17.55 -9.58
C GLY A 834 10.89 18.41 -10.04
N LEU A 835 11.18 19.60 -10.57
CA LEU A 835 10.21 20.41 -11.30
C LEU A 835 10.23 20.07 -12.79
N GLY A 836 9.06 19.76 -13.35
CA GLY A 836 8.91 19.35 -14.75
C GLY A 836 7.79 20.05 -15.48
N ILE A 837 7.39 19.45 -16.61
CA ILE A 837 6.36 19.98 -17.52
C ILE A 837 5.27 18.95 -17.84
N MET A 838 4.19 19.42 -18.45
CA MET A 838 3.16 18.66 -19.17
C MET A 838 2.42 19.58 -20.15
N GLY A 839 1.56 19.02 -21.00
CA GLY A 839 0.82 19.79 -22.00
C GLY A 839 1.70 20.40 -23.10
N LEU A 840 2.83 19.76 -23.42
CA LEU A 840 3.76 20.23 -24.46
C LEU A 840 3.10 20.16 -25.85
N ALA A 841 2.39 19.07 -26.16
CA ALA A 841 1.66 18.93 -27.42
C ALA A 841 0.51 19.95 -27.52
N ASP A 842 -0.27 20.09 -26.44
CA ASP A 842 -1.32 21.09 -26.32
C ASP A 842 -0.80 22.51 -26.53
N MET A 843 0.39 22.83 -26.00
CA MET A 843 1.06 24.12 -26.23
C MET A 843 1.38 24.32 -27.72
N PHE A 844 1.92 23.32 -28.40
CA PHE A 844 2.20 23.42 -29.85
C PHE A 844 0.92 23.58 -30.67
N ILE A 845 -0.14 22.82 -30.39
CA ILE A 845 -1.45 22.95 -31.06
C ILE A 845 -2.04 24.36 -30.81
N LYS A 846 -1.97 24.86 -29.57
CA LYS A 846 -2.38 26.24 -29.22
C LYS A 846 -1.54 27.32 -29.92
N LEU A 847 -0.31 27.02 -30.35
CA LEU A 847 0.57 27.94 -31.09
C LEU A 847 0.49 27.77 -32.62
N GLY A 848 -0.16 26.73 -33.14
CA GLY A 848 -0.12 26.38 -34.57
C GLY A 848 1.21 25.77 -35.03
N ILE A 849 2.00 25.22 -34.11
CA ILE A 849 3.33 24.65 -34.35
C ILE A 849 3.22 23.12 -34.50
N LYS A 850 3.95 22.53 -35.45
CA LYS A 850 4.04 21.07 -35.61
C LYS A 850 5.04 20.50 -34.61
N TYR A 851 4.66 19.47 -33.85
CA TYR A 851 5.59 18.78 -32.94
C TYR A 851 6.81 18.27 -33.74
N GLY A 852 8.04 18.56 -33.27
CA GLY A 852 9.29 18.15 -33.94
C GLY A 852 9.79 19.12 -35.02
N SER A 853 8.99 20.09 -35.46
CA SER A 853 9.43 21.16 -36.37
C SER A 853 10.55 22.03 -35.78
N SER A 854 11.31 22.70 -36.64
CA SER A 854 12.35 23.65 -36.21
C SER A 854 11.81 24.79 -35.34
N GLU A 855 10.56 25.24 -35.56
CA GLU A 855 9.86 26.18 -34.67
C GLU A 855 9.62 25.57 -33.28
N SER A 856 9.25 24.30 -33.20
CA SER A 856 9.04 23.59 -31.94
C SER A 856 10.35 23.45 -31.15
N ILE A 857 11.46 23.13 -31.83
CA ILE A 857 12.79 23.02 -31.21
C ILE A 857 13.28 24.39 -30.71
N ASN A 858 13.11 25.45 -31.52
CA ASN A 858 13.46 26.82 -31.14
C ASN A 858 12.68 27.30 -29.90
N ILE A 859 11.36 27.08 -29.83
CA ILE A 859 10.59 27.50 -28.66
C ILE A 859 10.88 26.61 -27.42
N ILE A 860 11.23 25.32 -27.58
CA ILE A 860 11.75 24.52 -26.47
C ILE A 860 13.06 25.12 -25.93
N HIS A 861 14.02 25.51 -26.78
CA HIS A 861 15.26 26.15 -26.31
C HIS A 861 14.99 27.42 -25.49
N GLN A 862 14.04 28.26 -25.92
CA GLN A 862 13.65 29.49 -25.19
C GLN A 862 13.00 29.18 -23.83
N ILE A 863 12.04 28.24 -23.80
CA ILE A 863 11.33 27.85 -22.57
C ILE A 863 12.28 27.12 -21.61
N GLY A 864 13.09 26.18 -22.12
CA GLY A 864 14.08 25.41 -21.38
C GLY A 864 15.15 26.30 -20.74
N ARG A 865 15.76 27.24 -21.50
CA ARG A 865 16.73 28.18 -20.93
C ARG A 865 16.09 29.08 -19.86
N THR A 866 14.85 29.54 -20.08
CA THR A 866 14.09 30.30 -19.07
C THR A 866 13.84 29.46 -17.81
N MET A 867 13.52 28.17 -17.97
CA MET A 867 13.20 27.25 -16.88
C MET A 867 14.42 26.96 -16.00
N ILE A 868 15.56 26.57 -16.60
CA ILE A 868 16.76 26.24 -15.82
C ILE A 868 17.36 27.49 -15.15
N ASN A 869 17.39 28.64 -15.83
CA ASN A 869 17.96 29.85 -15.25
C ASN A 869 17.14 30.38 -14.08
N GLU A 870 15.81 30.39 -14.18
CA GLU A 870 14.97 30.77 -13.05
C GLU A 870 15.04 29.75 -11.91
N ALA A 871 15.13 28.45 -12.20
CA ALA A 871 15.26 27.42 -11.17
C ALA A 871 16.59 27.50 -10.41
N LEU A 872 17.71 27.64 -11.12
CA LEU A 872 19.03 27.89 -10.56
C LEU A 872 19.06 29.18 -9.73
N ARG A 873 18.54 30.28 -10.28
CA ARG A 873 18.42 31.58 -9.61
C ARG A 873 17.67 31.46 -8.29
N GLN A 874 16.54 30.75 -8.26
CA GLN A 874 15.80 30.58 -7.01
C GLN A 874 16.47 29.63 -6.02
N SER A 875 17.16 28.58 -6.50
CA SER A 875 17.95 27.74 -5.60
C SER A 875 19.12 28.52 -4.96
N ALA A 876 19.75 29.44 -5.70
CA ALA A 876 20.76 30.37 -5.16
C ALA A 876 20.16 31.41 -4.20
N MET A 877 18.98 31.97 -4.51
CA MET A 877 18.29 32.90 -3.60
C MET A 877 17.77 32.23 -2.32
N LEU A 878 17.44 30.93 -2.37
CA LEU A 878 17.19 30.13 -1.16
C LEU A 878 18.50 29.82 -0.41
N ALA A 879 19.61 29.57 -1.11
CA ALA A 879 20.92 29.37 -0.48
C ALA A 879 21.41 30.62 0.26
N LYS A 880 21.18 31.82 -0.30
CA LYS A 880 21.41 33.12 0.37
C LYS A 880 20.69 33.25 1.72
N LYS A 881 19.50 32.65 1.84
CA LYS A 881 18.62 32.77 3.01
C LYS A 881 18.88 31.67 4.04
N ASP A 882 18.98 30.42 3.60
CA ASP A 882 18.94 29.22 4.44
C ASP A 882 20.25 28.39 4.40
N GLY A 883 21.28 28.89 3.70
CA GLY A 883 22.53 28.19 3.38
C GLY A 883 22.41 27.28 2.15
N PRO A 884 23.52 26.95 1.46
CA PRO A 884 23.50 25.92 0.41
C PRO A 884 23.12 24.53 0.97
N PHE A 885 22.98 23.51 0.11
CA PHE A 885 22.75 22.14 0.60
C PHE A 885 24.00 21.61 1.35
N PRO A 886 23.86 20.73 2.36
CA PRO A 886 24.97 20.33 3.23
C PRO A 886 26.19 19.72 2.50
N ARG A 887 25.98 19.01 1.38
CA ARG A 887 27.05 18.47 0.52
C ARG A 887 27.52 19.42 -0.60
N TYR A 888 27.21 20.71 -0.54
CA TYR A 888 27.57 21.66 -1.61
C TYR A 888 29.10 21.83 -1.71
N ASN A 889 29.67 21.38 -2.83
CA ASN A 889 31.06 21.59 -3.21
C ASN A 889 31.13 22.67 -4.29
N ALA A 890 31.60 23.86 -3.93
CA ALA A 890 31.63 25.01 -4.83
C ALA A 890 32.44 24.75 -6.11
N ASP A 891 33.63 24.16 -5.98
CA ASP A 891 34.51 23.89 -7.12
C ASP A 891 33.90 22.84 -8.06
N ALA A 892 33.23 21.82 -7.51
CA ALA A 892 32.54 20.82 -8.33
C ALA A 892 31.35 21.41 -9.10
N ILE A 893 30.45 22.12 -8.39
CA ILE A 893 29.26 22.74 -9.01
C ILE A 893 29.66 23.76 -10.08
N LEU A 894 30.65 24.62 -9.80
CA LEU A 894 31.05 25.69 -10.72
C LEU A 894 31.81 25.20 -11.97
N ASN A 895 32.33 23.97 -11.96
CA ASN A 895 32.95 23.34 -13.13
C ASN A 895 32.01 22.36 -13.87
N SER A 896 30.81 22.08 -13.34
CA SER A 896 29.83 21.18 -13.99
C SER A 896 29.53 21.61 -15.44
N PRO A 897 29.71 20.72 -16.45
CA PRO A 897 29.34 21.00 -17.83
C PRO A 897 27.86 21.34 -18.00
N PHE A 898 27.00 20.75 -17.16
CA PHE A 898 25.58 21.08 -17.14
C PHE A 898 25.33 22.53 -16.70
N LEU A 899 26.00 23.00 -15.63
CA LEU A 899 25.84 24.37 -15.15
C LEU A 899 26.42 25.37 -16.17
N LEU A 900 27.64 25.13 -16.63
CA LEU A 900 28.37 26.02 -17.55
C LEU A 900 27.66 26.20 -18.90
N SER A 901 26.93 25.18 -19.37
CA SER A 901 26.14 25.27 -20.62
C SER A 901 24.83 26.05 -20.47
N ASN A 902 24.25 26.03 -19.26
CA ASN A 902 22.88 26.48 -19.03
C ASN A 902 22.77 27.84 -18.33
N ALA A 903 23.66 28.15 -17.38
CA ALA A 903 23.57 29.38 -16.59
C ALA A 903 23.89 30.64 -17.42
N ASP A 904 23.01 31.63 -17.35
CA ASP A 904 23.29 33.01 -17.73
C ASP A 904 24.30 33.64 -16.74
N SER A 905 25.04 34.67 -17.17
CA SER A 905 26.16 35.21 -16.40
C SER A 905 25.76 35.72 -15.01
N ASP A 906 24.58 36.34 -14.89
CA ASP A 906 24.06 36.86 -13.62
C ASP A 906 23.56 35.74 -12.69
N VAL A 907 23.06 34.63 -13.25
CA VAL A 907 22.73 33.42 -12.49
C VAL A 907 24.00 32.75 -11.97
N LEU A 908 25.05 32.68 -12.79
CA LEU A 908 26.35 32.13 -12.40
C LEU A 908 27.04 33.00 -11.32
N GLU A 909 26.88 34.33 -11.37
CA GLU A 909 27.34 35.24 -10.31
C GLU A 909 26.60 34.99 -8.98
N LEU A 910 25.28 34.85 -9.00
CA LEU A 910 24.48 34.51 -7.81
C LEU A 910 24.88 33.16 -7.19
N ILE A 911 25.25 32.17 -8.01
CA ILE A 911 25.73 30.86 -7.53
C ILE A 911 27.14 30.97 -6.94
N LYS A 912 28.02 31.82 -7.51
CA LYS A 912 29.34 32.11 -6.93
C LYS A 912 29.25 32.84 -5.60
N GLU A 913 28.25 33.71 -5.41
CA GLU A 913 28.07 34.46 -4.17
C GLU A 913 27.35 33.65 -3.05
N TYR A 914 26.38 32.80 -3.41
CA TYR A 914 25.49 32.15 -2.43
C TYR A 914 25.46 30.61 -2.47
N GLY A 915 25.99 29.97 -3.50
CA GLY A 915 25.85 28.54 -3.76
C GLY A 915 24.45 28.13 -4.24
N LEU A 916 24.10 26.85 -4.09
CA LEU A 916 22.79 26.29 -4.45
C LEU A 916 22.13 25.60 -3.25
N ARG A 917 20.79 25.69 -3.12
CA ARG A 917 20.01 25.04 -2.07
C ARG A 917 19.63 23.58 -2.38
N ASN A 918 19.80 23.15 -3.62
CA ASN A 918 19.45 21.82 -4.11
C ASN A 918 20.59 21.30 -5.00
N SER A 919 20.95 20.02 -4.88
CA SER A 919 21.90 19.34 -5.79
C SER A 919 21.27 18.93 -7.12
N GLN A 920 19.94 18.95 -7.19
CA GLN A 920 19.14 18.59 -8.37
C GLN A 920 17.81 19.34 -8.35
N LEU A 921 17.35 19.82 -9.50
CA LEU A 921 16.23 20.75 -9.64
C LEU A 921 15.11 20.26 -10.57
N LEU A 922 15.43 19.77 -11.76
CA LEU A 922 14.49 19.57 -12.86
C LEU A 922 14.47 18.12 -13.38
N THR A 923 13.30 17.68 -13.83
CA THR A 923 13.02 16.35 -14.39
C THR A 923 11.77 16.44 -15.26
N ILE A 924 11.51 15.50 -16.17
CA ILE A 924 10.19 15.42 -16.83
C ILE A 924 9.57 14.04 -16.57
N PRO A 925 8.62 13.94 -15.61
CA PRO A 925 7.92 12.69 -15.31
C PRO A 925 6.87 12.34 -16.38
N PRO A 926 6.36 11.10 -16.42
CA PRO A 926 5.38 10.71 -17.43
C PRO A 926 3.99 11.37 -17.19
N THR A 927 3.75 11.97 -16.03
CA THR A 927 2.55 12.73 -15.62
C THR A 927 1.16 12.09 -15.73
N GLY A 928 0.97 10.95 -16.41
CA GLY A 928 -0.32 10.43 -16.93
C GLY A 928 -1.56 10.37 -16.02
N SER A 929 -1.44 10.53 -14.69
CA SER A 929 -2.61 10.73 -13.80
C SER A 929 -2.93 12.21 -13.52
N ILE A 930 -1.92 13.08 -13.48
CA ILE A 930 -2.07 14.52 -13.17
C ILE A 930 -2.36 15.35 -14.42
N SER A 931 -1.82 14.95 -15.58
CA SER A 931 -2.17 15.49 -16.90
C SER A 931 -3.62 15.17 -17.26
N THR A 932 -4.01 13.89 -17.17
CA THR A 932 -5.40 13.41 -17.40
C THR A 932 -6.40 14.14 -16.50
N LEU A 933 -6.09 14.32 -15.20
CA LEU A 933 -6.92 15.04 -14.23
C LEU A 933 -7.32 16.45 -14.70
N ILE A 934 -6.40 17.19 -15.32
CA ILE A 934 -6.68 18.54 -15.84
C ILE A 934 -7.08 18.56 -17.32
N GLY A 935 -6.73 17.52 -18.08
CA GLY A 935 -7.13 17.29 -19.48
C GLY A 935 -6.12 17.78 -20.53
N CYS A 936 -4.82 17.64 -20.29
CA CYS A 936 -3.75 18.00 -21.26
C CYS A 936 -2.80 16.83 -21.57
N SER A 937 -1.91 16.97 -22.56
CA SER A 937 -0.90 15.94 -22.89
C SER A 937 0.08 15.63 -21.76
N ASN A 938 0.68 14.44 -21.84
CA ASN A 938 1.59 13.88 -20.84
C ASN A 938 3.02 14.38 -21.04
N GLY A 939 3.67 14.99 -20.04
CA GLY A 939 5.12 15.25 -20.05
C GLY A 939 5.63 15.93 -21.33
N VAL A 940 6.58 15.28 -22.02
CA VAL A 940 7.04 15.64 -23.38
C VAL A 940 6.22 15.00 -24.51
N GLU A 941 5.31 14.07 -24.22
CA GLU A 941 4.66 13.23 -25.24
C GLU A 941 3.71 14.01 -26.18
N PRO A 942 3.63 13.61 -27.47
CA PRO A 942 2.58 14.04 -28.38
C PRO A 942 1.19 13.55 -27.92
N ILE A 943 0.12 14.01 -28.59
CA ILE A 943 -1.20 13.42 -28.39
C ILE A 943 -1.24 11.98 -28.97
N PHE A 944 -1.89 11.05 -28.27
CA PHE A 944 -1.88 9.64 -28.69
C PHE A 944 -2.62 9.42 -30.02
N GLN A 945 -3.84 9.95 -30.14
CA GLN A 945 -4.65 9.93 -31.35
C GLN A 945 -5.52 11.21 -31.45
N VAL A 946 -6.02 11.48 -32.65
CA VAL A 946 -7.02 12.55 -32.92
C VAL A 946 -8.33 12.27 -32.19
N SER A 947 -8.77 11.02 -32.23
CA SER A 947 -9.97 10.51 -31.56
C SER A 947 -9.86 9.00 -31.29
N TYR A 948 -10.80 8.44 -30.55
CA TYR A 948 -10.94 7.02 -30.25
C TYR A 948 -12.42 6.63 -30.09
N THR A 949 -12.76 5.36 -30.23
CA THR A 949 -14.15 4.88 -30.05
C THR A 949 -14.41 4.53 -28.58
N ARG A 950 -15.50 5.04 -28.00
CA ARG A 950 -15.98 4.68 -26.65
C ARG A 950 -17.28 3.91 -26.76
N LYS A 951 -17.35 2.75 -26.10
CA LYS A 951 -18.58 1.98 -25.86
C LYS A 951 -19.30 2.54 -24.62
N SER A 952 -20.62 2.55 -24.62
CA SER A 952 -21.46 2.92 -23.48
C SER A 952 -22.61 1.95 -23.29
N GLU A 953 -22.65 1.32 -22.12
CA GLU A 953 -23.85 0.67 -21.57
C GLU A 953 -24.77 1.79 -21.05
N SER A 954 -25.86 2.07 -21.78
CA SER A 954 -26.86 3.08 -21.40
C SER A 954 -28.07 2.44 -20.71
N LEU A 955 -29.07 3.22 -20.31
CA LEU A 955 -30.30 2.75 -19.66
C LEU A 955 -31.28 2.01 -20.61
N HIS A 956 -30.81 1.62 -21.79
CA HIS A 956 -31.51 0.84 -22.80
C HIS A 956 -30.64 -0.37 -23.17
N HIS A 957 -31.25 -1.53 -23.44
CA HIS A 957 -30.55 -2.83 -23.50
C HIS A 957 -29.75 -3.09 -24.80
N GLU A 958 -29.07 -2.07 -25.34
CA GLU A 958 -28.23 -2.18 -26.53
C GLU A 958 -26.91 -1.43 -26.38
N ASP A 959 -25.84 -2.00 -26.94
CA ASP A 959 -24.48 -1.50 -26.85
C ASP A 959 -24.23 -0.33 -27.82
N THR A 960 -24.16 0.90 -27.32
CA THR A 960 -23.93 2.08 -28.17
C THR A 960 -22.45 2.45 -28.25
N TYR A 961 -21.93 2.66 -29.46
CA TYR A 961 -20.55 3.07 -29.73
C TYR A 961 -20.52 4.50 -30.31
N TYR A 962 -19.62 5.36 -29.80
CA TYR A 962 -19.46 6.71 -30.32
C TYR A 962 -17.99 7.17 -30.35
N LYS A 963 -17.68 8.05 -31.31
CA LYS A 963 -16.33 8.61 -31.53
C LYS A 963 -16.08 9.77 -30.56
N VAL A 964 -14.99 9.71 -29.82
CA VAL A 964 -14.56 10.71 -28.83
C VAL A 964 -13.26 11.35 -29.28
N PHE A 965 -13.30 12.66 -29.53
CA PHE A 965 -12.12 13.44 -29.90
C PHE A 965 -11.24 13.75 -28.68
N THR A 966 -9.93 13.82 -28.90
CA THR A 966 -8.97 14.30 -27.90
C THR A 966 -9.29 15.78 -27.57
N PRO A 967 -9.39 16.19 -26.28
CA PRO A 967 -9.99 17.47 -25.90
C PRO A 967 -9.41 18.71 -26.60
N ILE A 968 -8.09 18.82 -26.71
CA ILE A 968 -7.42 19.95 -27.35
C ILE A 968 -7.66 20.01 -28.87
N VAL A 969 -7.83 18.85 -29.51
CA VAL A 969 -8.22 18.76 -30.93
C VAL A 969 -9.66 19.19 -31.09
N LYS A 970 -10.55 18.77 -30.18
CA LYS A 970 -11.96 19.18 -30.22
C LYS A 970 -12.13 20.69 -30.00
N GLU A 971 -11.38 21.27 -29.08
CA GLU A 971 -11.32 22.73 -28.87
C GLU A 971 -10.86 23.45 -30.15
N TYR A 972 -9.81 22.96 -30.82
CA TYR A 972 -9.38 23.50 -32.12
C TYR A 972 -10.45 23.37 -33.20
N MET A 973 -11.11 22.21 -33.31
CA MET A 973 -12.17 21.95 -34.29
C MET A 973 -13.36 22.89 -34.10
N ASP A 974 -13.87 23.02 -32.88
CA ASP A 974 -15.04 23.85 -32.57
C ASP A 974 -14.77 25.35 -32.78
N LEU A 975 -13.55 25.81 -32.52
CA LEU A 975 -13.15 27.21 -32.76
C LEU A 975 -12.92 27.54 -34.24
N ASN A 976 -12.62 26.55 -35.09
CA ASN A 976 -12.37 26.73 -36.53
C ASN A 976 -13.51 26.20 -37.42
N ALA A 977 -14.64 25.78 -36.82
CA ALA A 977 -15.79 25.15 -37.50
C ALA A 977 -15.41 23.92 -38.37
N ILE A 978 -14.47 23.10 -37.87
CA ILE A 978 -14.02 21.87 -38.52
C ILE A 978 -14.85 20.70 -38.01
N TYR A 979 -15.40 19.89 -38.93
CA TYR A 979 -16.31 18.78 -38.58
C TYR A 979 -15.75 17.38 -38.89
N ARG A 980 -14.73 17.27 -39.75
CA ARG A 980 -14.07 15.99 -40.11
C ARG A 980 -12.61 15.97 -39.68
N GLU A 981 -12.01 14.80 -39.66
CA GLU A 981 -10.59 14.64 -39.35
C GLU A 981 -9.70 14.92 -40.57
N GLU A 982 -10.20 14.66 -41.78
CA GLU A 982 -9.50 15.02 -43.03
C GLU A 982 -9.27 16.54 -43.18
N ASP A 983 -10.07 17.35 -42.50
CA ASP A 983 -10.03 18.81 -42.54
C ASP A 983 -9.09 19.42 -41.47
N LEU A 984 -8.39 18.60 -40.68
CA LEU A 984 -7.43 19.06 -39.67
C LEU A 984 -6.07 19.45 -40.30
N PRO A 985 -5.41 20.51 -39.80
CA PRO A 985 -4.12 20.96 -40.32
C PRO A 985 -2.95 20.04 -39.93
N GLU A 986 -1.97 19.90 -40.82
CA GLU A 986 -0.80 19.00 -40.68
C GLU A 986 0.10 19.22 -39.46
N PHE A 987 -0.09 20.30 -38.69
CA PHE A 987 0.62 20.51 -37.44
C PHE A 987 0.06 19.68 -36.27
N ILE A 988 -1.17 19.19 -36.38
CA ILE A 988 -1.81 18.30 -35.40
C ILE A 988 -1.37 16.86 -35.68
N VAL A 989 -0.17 16.53 -35.19
CA VAL A 989 0.42 15.19 -35.26
C VAL A 989 0.12 14.36 -34.01
N THR A 990 0.02 13.05 -34.20
CA THR A 990 -0.17 12.02 -33.17
C THR A 990 1.05 11.12 -33.09
N THR A 991 1.11 10.21 -32.13
CA THR A 991 2.22 9.25 -32.06
C THR A 991 2.26 8.27 -33.23
N THR A 992 1.17 8.11 -33.99
CA THR A 992 1.12 7.21 -35.18
C THR A 992 1.67 7.86 -36.45
N ASN A 993 1.69 9.20 -36.55
CA ASN A 993 2.14 9.92 -37.77
C ASN A 993 3.34 10.87 -37.54
N LEU A 994 3.99 10.75 -36.39
CA LEU A 994 5.21 11.47 -36.03
C LEU A 994 6.44 10.59 -36.29
N ASN A 995 7.47 11.14 -36.93
CA ASN A 995 8.75 10.45 -37.11
C ASN A 995 9.46 10.26 -35.76
N TYR A 996 10.01 9.07 -35.52
CA TYR A 996 10.74 8.78 -34.27
C TYR A 996 11.94 9.69 -34.06
N LYS A 997 12.60 10.16 -35.14
CA LYS A 997 13.71 11.12 -35.06
C LYS A 997 13.22 12.50 -34.58
N ASP A 998 12.12 13.00 -35.13
CA ASP A 998 11.45 14.23 -34.67
C ASP A 998 11.01 14.14 -33.19
N ARG A 999 10.55 12.94 -32.77
CA ARG A 999 10.22 12.64 -31.36
C ARG A 999 11.46 12.59 -30.45
N ILE A 1000 12.62 12.18 -30.95
CA ILE A 1000 13.91 12.22 -30.24
C ILE A 1000 14.47 13.65 -30.19
N GLU A 1001 14.35 14.46 -31.25
CA GLU A 1001 14.78 15.86 -31.23
C GLU A 1001 14.13 16.59 -30.05
N VAL A 1002 12.79 16.52 -29.94
CA VAL A 1002 12.06 17.15 -28.82
C VAL A 1002 12.54 16.65 -27.44
N GLN A 1003 12.83 15.35 -27.29
CA GLN A 1003 13.38 14.85 -26.02
C GLN A 1003 14.79 15.39 -25.76
N SER A 1004 15.66 15.43 -26.77
CA SER A 1004 17.06 15.86 -26.63
C SER A 1004 17.19 17.36 -26.39
N THR A 1005 16.33 18.17 -27.02
CA THR A 1005 16.24 19.60 -26.75
C THR A 1005 15.78 19.88 -25.33
N TRP A 1006 14.84 19.11 -24.78
CA TRP A 1006 14.52 19.18 -23.35
C TRP A 1006 15.66 18.68 -22.47
N GLN A 1007 16.33 17.57 -22.80
CA GLN A 1007 17.37 16.95 -21.99
C GLN A 1007 18.58 17.89 -21.74
N GLN A 1008 18.87 18.81 -22.65
CA GLN A 1008 19.89 19.86 -22.45
C GLN A 1008 19.63 20.70 -21.18
N TYR A 1009 18.36 20.94 -20.84
CA TYR A 1009 17.93 21.79 -19.71
C TYR A 1009 17.52 21.00 -18.46
N ILE A 1010 17.61 19.66 -18.48
CA ILE A 1010 17.17 18.76 -17.40
C ILE A 1010 18.38 18.06 -16.77
N ASP A 1011 18.62 18.33 -15.48
CA ASP A 1011 19.73 17.79 -14.69
C ASP A 1011 19.45 16.40 -14.10
N ALA A 1012 18.19 16.05 -13.82
CA ALA A 1012 17.79 14.65 -13.62
C ALA A 1012 17.64 13.94 -14.98
N SER A 1013 16.49 13.32 -15.27
CA SER A 1013 16.21 12.60 -16.52
C SER A 1013 14.78 12.89 -17.02
N ILE A 1014 14.38 12.26 -18.12
CA ILE A 1014 13.07 12.41 -18.77
C ILE A 1014 12.45 11.01 -18.94
N SER A 1015 11.25 10.80 -18.40
CA SER A 1015 10.45 9.62 -18.74
C SER A 1015 9.89 9.81 -20.14
N SER A 1016 10.23 8.89 -21.04
CA SER A 1016 9.94 8.98 -22.47
C SER A 1016 9.67 7.60 -23.02
N THR A 1017 8.52 7.41 -23.67
CA THR A 1017 8.20 6.17 -24.40
C THR A 1017 7.87 6.52 -25.84
N VAL A 1018 8.81 6.26 -26.75
CA VAL A 1018 8.55 6.40 -28.19
C VAL A 1018 7.62 5.26 -28.60
N ASN A 1019 6.35 5.59 -28.87
CA ASN A 1019 5.42 4.61 -29.40
C ASN A 1019 5.63 4.54 -30.91
N VAL A 1020 5.76 3.34 -31.47
CA VAL A 1020 6.08 3.10 -32.89
C VAL A 1020 5.06 2.10 -33.48
N PRO A 1021 4.76 2.17 -34.80
CA PRO A 1021 3.72 1.34 -35.40
C PRO A 1021 4.11 -0.15 -35.46
N ASN A 1022 3.15 -1.04 -35.71
CA ASN A 1022 3.37 -2.49 -35.64
C ASN A 1022 4.40 -3.00 -36.65
N GLU A 1023 4.47 -2.37 -37.82
CA GLU A 1023 5.40 -2.64 -38.92
C GLU A 1023 6.84 -2.15 -38.69
N PHE A 1024 7.10 -1.35 -37.64
CA PHE A 1024 8.43 -0.86 -37.28
C PHE A 1024 9.39 -2.03 -37.03
N THR A 1025 10.57 -2.02 -37.62
CA THR A 1025 11.50 -3.17 -37.67
C THR A 1025 12.46 -3.27 -36.48
N ILE A 1026 13.22 -4.36 -36.37
CA ILE A 1026 14.29 -4.50 -35.36
C ILE A 1026 15.45 -3.56 -35.71
N GLU A 1027 15.74 -3.42 -37.00
CA GLU A 1027 16.73 -2.50 -37.55
C GLU A 1027 16.39 -1.04 -37.21
N GLU A 1028 15.12 -0.63 -37.33
CA GLU A 1028 14.69 0.71 -36.92
C GLU A 1028 14.72 0.92 -35.39
N VAL A 1029 14.60 -0.15 -34.59
CA VAL A 1029 14.84 -0.11 -33.13
C VAL A 1029 16.33 0.08 -32.83
N GLU A 1030 17.23 -0.63 -33.53
CA GLU A 1030 18.68 -0.42 -33.45
C GLU A 1030 19.05 1.04 -33.82
N ASP A 1031 18.54 1.54 -34.94
CA ASP A 1031 18.73 2.93 -35.41
C ASP A 1031 18.16 3.97 -34.42
N LEU A 1032 17.00 3.71 -33.82
CA LEU A 1032 16.38 4.60 -32.82
C LEU A 1032 17.26 4.72 -31.58
N TYR A 1033 17.79 3.60 -31.06
CA TYR A 1033 18.70 3.60 -29.93
C TYR A 1033 20.06 4.25 -30.27
N ILE A 1034 20.62 4.05 -31.47
CA ILE A 1034 21.86 4.74 -31.88
C ILE A 1034 21.60 6.25 -31.98
N TYR A 1035 20.50 6.68 -32.60
CA TYR A 1035 20.16 8.09 -32.75
C TYR A 1035 19.87 8.78 -31.39
N ALA A 1036 19.24 8.06 -30.45
CA ALA A 1036 19.02 8.53 -29.09
C ALA A 1036 20.34 8.77 -28.32
N TRP A 1037 21.32 7.90 -28.51
CA TRP A 1037 22.67 8.04 -27.95
C TRP A 1037 23.43 9.23 -28.58
N GLU A 1038 23.47 9.32 -29.91
CA GLU A 1038 24.11 10.42 -30.64
C GLU A 1038 23.52 11.80 -30.29
N LYS A 1039 22.24 11.83 -29.90
CA LYS A 1039 21.54 13.04 -29.43
C LYS A 1039 21.73 13.34 -27.95
N GLY A 1040 22.56 12.57 -27.24
CA GLY A 1040 22.92 12.82 -25.84
C GLY A 1040 21.74 12.69 -24.87
N LEU A 1041 20.83 11.73 -25.11
CA LEU A 1041 19.81 11.37 -24.15
C LEU A 1041 20.41 10.62 -22.94
N LYS A 1042 19.74 10.71 -21.78
CA LYS A 1042 20.09 9.89 -20.60
C LYS A 1042 19.44 8.51 -20.59
N GLY A 1043 18.36 8.33 -21.35
CA GLY A 1043 17.69 7.05 -21.51
C GLY A 1043 16.46 7.15 -22.40
N ILE A 1044 15.99 6.01 -22.89
CA ILE A 1044 14.82 5.93 -23.78
C ILE A 1044 14.15 4.55 -23.69
N THR A 1045 12.83 4.56 -23.74
CA THR A 1045 11.99 3.35 -23.86
C THR A 1045 11.22 3.43 -25.18
N ILE A 1046 10.97 2.27 -25.80
CA ILE A 1046 10.19 2.12 -27.02
C ILE A 1046 8.98 1.25 -26.70
N TYR A 1047 7.83 1.52 -27.33
CA TYR A 1047 6.67 0.65 -27.32
C TYR A 1047 6.16 0.45 -28.75
N ARG A 1048 6.39 -0.73 -29.33
CA ARG A 1048 5.85 -1.10 -30.63
C ARG A 1048 4.42 -1.59 -30.48
N ASP A 1049 3.48 -1.07 -31.27
CA ASP A 1049 2.14 -1.64 -31.35
C ASP A 1049 2.21 -3.11 -31.80
N GLY A 1050 1.25 -3.94 -31.37
CA GLY A 1050 1.24 -5.36 -31.70
C GLY A 1050 2.29 -6.23 -31.00
N CYS A 1051 3.18 -5.68 -30.16
CA CYS A 1051 4.10 -6.48 -29.35
C CYS A 1051 3.36 -7.42 -28.36
N ALA A 1052 4.06 -8.43 -27.82
CA ALA A 1052 3.46 -9.45 -26.97
C ALA A 1052 2.88 -8.90 -25.65
N ARG A 1053 3.37 -7.73 -25.22
CA ARG A 1053 2.90 -7.02 -24.02
C ARG A 1053 1.67 -6.16 -24.36
N SER A 1054 0.52 -6.50 -23.77
CA SER A 1054 -0.70 -5.69 -23.90
C SER A 1054 -0.50 -4.26 -23.36
N GLY A 1055 -0.60 -3.26 -24.24
CA GLY A 1055 -0.46 -1.85 -23.92
C GLY A 1055 -1.56 -1.30 -23.02
N ILE A 1056 -1.28 -0.17 -22.36
CA ILE A 1056 -2.25 0.58 -21.53
C ILE A 1056 -3.19 1.42 -22.41
N LEU A 1057 -2.68 1.91 -23.53
CA LEU A 1057 -3.45 2.50 -24.62
C LEU A 1057 -3.47 1.49 -25.76
N ILE A 1058 -4.65 1.22 -26.31
CA ILE A 1058 -4.88 0.19 -27.33
C ILE A 1058 -5.59 0.84 -28.50
N THR A 1059 -4.87 0.98 -29.62
CA THR A 1059 -5.42 1.06 -30.98
C THR A 1059 -6.36 -0.14 -31.19
N ASN A 1060 -7.57 0.08 -31.73
CA ASN A 1060 -8.64 -0.93 -31.80
C ASN A 1060 -8.14 -2.29 -32.33
N LYS A 1061 -7.87 -3.23 -31.43
CA LYS A 1061 -7.94 -4.66 -31.74
C LYS A 1061 -9.39 -5.06 -31.65
N ASP A 1062 -9.93 -5.60 -32.73
CA ASP A 1062 -11.24 -6.26 -32.75
C ASP A 1062 -11.20 -7.47 -31.82
N LYS A 1063 -11.54 -7.22 -30.55
CA LYS A 1063 -11.79 -8.26 -29.57
C LYS A 1063 -13.20 -8.78 -29.83
N THR A 1064 -13.29 -9.84 -30.64
CA THR A 1064 -14.45 -10.73 -30.68
C THR A 1064 -14.95 -10.94 -29.25
N SER A 1065 -16.20 -10.57 -29.03
CA SER A 1065 -16.77 -10.44 -27.70
C SER A 1065 -16.86 -11.79 -26.99
N ARG A 1066 -17.19 -11.76 -25.70
CA ARG A 1066 -17.45 -13.01 -24.95
C ARG A 1066 -18.66 -13.77 -25.48
N LEU A 1067 -19.59 -13.09 -26.17
CA LEU A 1067 -20.70 -13.73 -26.89
C LEU A 1067 -20.23 -14.34 -28.20
N ASP A 1068 -19.43 -13.60 -28.99
CA ASP A 1068 -18.89 -14.09 -30.28
C ASP A 1068 -18.10 -15.39 -30.09
N LYS A 1069 -17.33 -15.50 -29.00
CA LYS A 1069 -16.62 -16.73 -28.63
C LYS A 1069 -17.52 -17.85 -28.11
N ILE A 1070 -18.71 -17.53 -27.60
CA ILE A 1070 -19.73 -18.53 -27.25
C ILE A 1070 -20.40 -19.02 -28.53
N ASP A 1071 -20.74 -18.14 -29.47
CA ASP A 1071 -21.27 -18.50 -30.79
C ASP A 1071 -20.27 -19.33 -31.62
N GLU A 1072 -18.97 -19.00 -31.55
CA GLU A 1072 -17.90 -19.73 -32.24
C GLU A 1072 -17.72 -21.13 -31.66
N LEU A 1073 -17.68 -21.27 -30.32
CA LEU A 1073 -17.68 -22.57 -29.64
C LEU A 1073 -18.99 -23.35 -29.86
N GLN A 1074 -20.14 -22.68 -29.93
CA GLN A 1074 -21.42 -23.34 -30.20
C GLN A 1074 -21.43 -23.92 -31.62
N ARG A 1075 -20.86 -23.22 -32.61
CA ARG A 1075 -20.70 -23.75 -33.97
C ARG A 1075 -19.76 -24.94 -34.04
N GLU A 1076 -18.65 -24.95 -33.28
CA GLU A 1076 -17.80 -26.15 -33.17
C GLU A 1076 -18.56 -27.32 -32.52
N ILE A 1077 -19.33 -27.08 -31.45
CA ILE A 1077 -20.16 -28.10 -30.79
C ILE A 1077 -21.25 -28.63 -31.73
N ASP A 1078 -21.97 -27.75 -32.44
CA ASP A 1078 -23.02 -28.12 -33.38
C ASP A 1078 -22.46 -28.90 -34.57
N GLN A 1079 -21.25 -28.54 -35.05
CA GLN A 1079 -20.57 -29.27 -36.13
C GLN A 1079 -20.09 -30.66 -35.66
N LEU A 1080 -19.48 -30.76 -34.48
CA LEU A 1080 -19.08 -32.05 -33.90
C LEU A 1080 -20.30 -32.96 -33.64
N ALA A 1081 -21.41 -32.39 -33.14
CA ALA A 1081 -22.66 -33.12 -32.98
C ALA A 1081 -23.23 -33.61 -34.33
N ALA A 1082 -23.16 -32.79 -35.39
CA ALA A 1082 -23.58 -33.15 -36.74
C ALA A 1082 -22.63 -34.13 -37.47
N GLU A 1083 -21.39 -34.28 -37.00
CA GLU A 1083 -20.47 -35.34 -37.43
C GLU A 1083 -20.75 -36.64 -36.66
N GLN A 1084 -20.92 -36.59 -35.34
CA GLN A 1084 -21.24 -37.75 -34.52
C GLN A 1084 -22.60 -38.38 -34.87
N LEU A 1085 -23.61 -37.58 -35.23
CA LEU A 1085 -24.90 -38.05 -35.77
C LEU A 1085 -24.81 -38.79 -37.12
N LYS A 1086 -23.68 -38.70 -37.84
CA LYS A 1086 -23.44 -39.50 -39.06
C LYS A 1086 -22.80 -40.85 -38.75
N GLU A 1087 -22.10 -40.97 -37.62
CA GLU A 1087 -21.47 -42.22 -37.18
C GLU A 1087 -22.43 -43.10 -36.37
N ASP A 1088 -23.24 -42.51 -35.48
CA ASP A 1088 -24.29 -43.20 -34.72
C ASP A 1088 -25.60 -42.37 -34.68
N PRO A 1089 -26.51 -42.54 -35.66
CA PRO A 1089 -27.70 -41.70 -35.80
C PRO A 1089 -28.80 -41.96 -34.76
N ASP A 1090 -28.75 -43.09 -34.04
CA ASP A 1090 -29.75 -43.47 -33.02
C ASP A 1090 -29.38 -42.96 -31.60
N THR A 1091 -28.18 -42.38 -31.43
CA THR A 1091 -27.64 -41.93 -30.13
C THR A 1091 -27.50 -40.41 -30.08
N CYS A 1092 -27.95 -39.79 -28.97
CA CYS A 1092 -27.91 -38.35 -28.79
C CYS A 1092 -26.48 -37.84 -28.51
N PRO A 1093 -25.91 -36.96 -29.36
CA PRO A 1093 -24.55 -36.45 -29.16
C PRO A 1093 -24.39 -35.61 -27.88
N MET A 1094 -25.48 -35.03 -27.36
CA MET A 1094 -25.45 -34.17 -26.17
C MET A 1094 -25.47 -34.93 -24.84
N CYS A 1095 -25.86 -36.22 -24.80
CA CYS A 1095 -25.98 -36.95 -23.53
C CYS A 1095 -25.80 -38.48 -23.61
N GLY A 1096 -25.67 -39.09 -24.79
CA GLY A 1096 -25.64 -40.54 -24.97
C GLY A 1096 -26.99 -41.25 -24.76
N GLY A 1097 -28.07 -40.51 -24.52
CA GLY A 1097 -29.45 -41.02 -24.49
C GLY A 1097 -29.95 -41.40 -25.88
N LYS A 1098 -31.08 -42.11 -25.97
CA LYS A 1098 -31.57 -42.59 -27.28
C LYS A 1098 -32.36 -41.50 -28.03
N LEU A 1099 -32.12 -41.39 -29.34
CA LEU A 1099 -32.93 -40.58 -30.25
C LEU A 1099 -34.16 -41.36 -30.74
N ASN A 1100 -35.31 -40.68 -30.77
CA ASN A 1100 -36.52 -41.17 -31.43
C ASN A 1100 -36.75 -40.40 -32.73
N HIS A 1101 -36.80 -41.10 -33.86
CA HIS A 1101 -37.05 -40.51 -35.17
C HIS A 1101 -38.54 -40.56 -35.53
N SER A 1102 -39.16 -39.41 -35.79
CA SER A 1102 -40.54 -39.35 -36.27
C SER A 1102 -40.79 -38.13 -37.18
N GLY A 1103 -41.52 -38.32 -38.27
CA GLY A 1103 -41.91 -37.24 -39.19
C GLY A 1103 -40.78 -36.54 -39.96
N GLY A 1104 -39.51 -36.93 -39.77
CA GLY A 1104 -38.33 -36.27 -40.32
C GLY A 1104 -37.43 -35.64 -39.24
N CYS A 1105 -37.96 -35.38 -38.03
CA CYS A 1105 -37.16 -34.91 -36.91
C CYS A 1105 -36.68 -36.07 -36.04
N ALA A 1106 -35.51 -35.91 -35.43
CA ALA A 1106 -35.06 -36.72 -34.30
C ALA A 1106 -35.27 -35.94 -32.99
N GLU A 1107 -35.59 -36.62 -31.89
CA GLU A 1107 -35.72 -36.01 -30.57
C GLU A 1107 -35.21 -36.95 -29.47
N CYS A 1108 -34.37 -36.45 -28.56
CA CYS A 1108 -33.91 -37.15 -27.37
C CYS A 1108 -34.74 -36.74 -26.15
N GLN A 1109 -35.50 -37.68 -25.59
CA GLN A 1109 -36.39 -37.38 -24.45
C GLN A 1109 -35.64 -37.21 -23.11
N ASP A 1110 -34.36 -37.60 -23.03
CA ASP A 1110 -33.55 -37.46 -21.81
C ASP A 1110 -33.03 -36.01 -21.61
N CYS A 1111 -32.84 -35.24 -22.68
CA CYS A 1111 -32.28 -33.88 -22.62
C CYS A 1111 -32.96 -32.82 -23.51
N GLY A 1112 -33.95 -33.20 -24.34
CA GLY A 1112 -34.66 -32.28 -25.24
C GLY A 1112 -33.88 -31.90 -26.51
N TYR A 1113 -32.75 -32.55 -26.80
CA TYR A 1113 -31.99 -32.32 -28.03
C TYR A 1113 -32.77 -32.81 -29.25
N SER A 1114 -33.04 -31.92 -30.21
CA SER A 1114 -33.77 -32.23 -31.44
C SER A 1114 -33.13 -31.56 -32.66
N PRO A 1115 -32.37 -32.28 -33.49
CA PRO A 1115 -31.92 -31.78 -34.78
C PRO A 1115 -33.06 -31.87 -35.79
N CYS A 1116 -33.53 -30.71 -36.27
CA CYS A 1116 -34.43 -30.62 -37.42
C CYS A 1116 -33.62 -30.85 -38.72
N SER A 1117 -34.14 -31.67 -39.63
CA SER A 1117 -33.44 -31.98 -40.87
C SER A 1117 -33.71 -30.93 -41.98
N ILE A 1118 -32.82 -29.93 -42.06
CA ILE A 1118 -32.79 -28.82 -43.03
C ILE A 1118 -33.85 -27.73 -42.77
#